data_AF-A0A809R7R6-F1
#
_entry.id   AF-A0A809R7R6-F1
#
_cell.length_a   1.000
_cell.length_b   1.000
_cell.length_c   1.000
_cell.angle_alpha   90.00
_cell.angle_beta   90.00
_cell.angle_gamma   90.00
#
_symmetry.space_group_name_H-M   'P 1'
#
loop_
_entity.id
_entity.type
_entity.pdbx_description
1 polymer ?
#
loop_
_entity_poly.entity_id
_entity_poly.type
_entity_poly.pdbx_seq_one_letter_code
_entity_poly.pdbx_strand_id
1 'polypeptide(L)'
;MLCSSYPFTSEGEFTMSKKIPVACAALGLLTLALSSAFAQAGSVTGASLPDVSISSTVDTVQSNVPVTFGQAFAVGDVPAGASLAGQLSSGAGISLQVDVKARHADGSVRHAIISTVLPQLSKSAPQSLQLKLAPLAPPASQVAKPADLLNAGFNGSVNITIAGKLYTASIEQALRSGKVQDWLSGSQTGEWLVSAPLYDSTGLTHPHLHARFAIRSYTGYGKARVDVTIENDWAYQPAPQNFTYDAEVVIGGQSVFSQANLTHFHHTRWRKTFWWGGAPQTHIAHNKAYLIASKAVPNYDQRIAISETALNNMKNLMSGVKFQPMGPGLAEPGMPTTGGRPDIGLMPGWSAAYLLSMDKRAKDATLATADLAGSWSAHYRDQKTDKPISLHDYPYMTILGTPGDTYNPATRQREAFPVCGGTCTNPNIADAAHTPAFSYLPYLVTGDYYHLEEMQFWAMWDVFQTNPGYRANIQGLVYQSNVRVQAWDIRNLAETAYITPDNDVLKAEFTRILSNNLDYYNTTYSNNAAANIFGAITGPGAIVYNSNIGIAPWMDDFFTSAAGRAAELGFSKAQPLLSWKARFPVNRMLAPDYCWIFGGIYSLNLRANATAPLYTTFGQAYEASRNPVVAGMACNSPEMAKALGLKVGEMTGYSSIATGYPSNMQPALAYAADSGFTGGAAAWQKFMQRSVLPDYTAWPEFAIVPRTVVTPQR
;
A
#
# COMPACT_ATOMS: atom_id res chain seq x y z
N MET A 1 -46.65 -9.09 31.85
CA MET A 1 -46.17 -10.44 31.50
C MET A 1 -44.65 -10.41 31.74
N LEU A 2 -44.04 -11.00 32.78
CA LEU A 2 -44.38 -12.19 33.61
C LEU A 2 -44.55 -13.45 32.74
N CYS A 3 -43.84 -14.58 32.88
CA CYS A 3 -42.63 -15.05 33.65
C CYS A 3 -42.02 -16.24 32.83
N SER A 4 -40.92 -16.96 33.11
CA SER A 4 -39.86 -17.09 34.17
C SER A 4 -38.61 -17.73 33.47
N SER A 5 -37.36 -17.89 33.95
CA SER A 5 -36.62 -17.85 35.24
C SER A 5 -36.77 -19.03 36.23
N TYR A 6 -35.78 -19.95 36.27
CA TYR A 6 -34.86 -20.26 37.40
C TYR A 6 -33.81 -21.37 37.01
N PRO A 7 -32.64 -21.53 37.68
CA PRO A 7 -31.56 -22.48 37.32
C PRO A 7 -31.31 -23.59 38.38
N PHE A 8 -30.27 -24.43 38.21
CA PHE A 8 -29.76 -25.34 39.25
C PHE A 8 -28.23 -25.60 39.17
N THR A 9 -27.64 -25.97 40.31
CA THR A 9 -26.19 -26.22 40.53
C THR A 9 -25.97 -27.29 41.61
N SER A 10 -24.95 -28.17 41.51
CA SER A 10 -24.08 -28.64 42.62
C SER A 10 -23.19 -29.85 42.27
N GLU A 11 -21.88 -29.69 42.54
CA GLU A 11 -20.92 -30.53 43.30
C GLU A 11 -20.99 -32.08 43.36
N GLY A 12 -19.79 -32.70 43.54
CA GLY A 12 -19.64 -34.11 43.93
C GLY A 12 -18.22 -34.69 43.81
N GLU A 13 -17.37 -34.56 44.83
CA GLU A 13 -16.11 -35.31 44.98
C GLU A 13 -16.30 -36.60 45.79
N PHE A 14 -15.48 -37.65 45.57
CA PHE A 14 -14.99 -38.57 46.63
C PHE A 14 -13.78 -39.42 46.15
N THR A 15 -13.08 -40.11 47.07
CA THR A 15 -11.65 -40.51 46.89
C THR A 15 -11.28 -41.95 47.31
N MET A 16 -10.18 -42.49 46.72
CA MET A 16 -9.32 -43.66 47.11
C MET A 16 -9.99 -45.06 47.30
N SER A 17 -9.38 -46.22 46.97
CA SER A 17 -8.01 -46.66 47.31
C SER A 17 -7.57 -48.00 46.67
N LYS A 18 -6.26 -48.10 46.40
CA LYS A 18 -5.32 -49.25 46.18
C LYS A 18 -5.80 -50.73 46.24
N LYS A 19 -5.18 -51.54 45.37
CA LYS A 19 -4.39 -52.75 45.75
C LYS A 19 -3.25 -53.03 44.76
N ILE A 20 -2.22 -53.78 45.19
CA ILE A 20 -0.97 -54.08 44.46
C ILE A 20 -0.61 -55.57 44.70
N PRO A 21 0.04 -56.27 43.76
CA PRO A 21 1.32 -56.94 44.05
C PRO A 21 2.41 -56.72 42.96
N VAL A 22 3.63 -57.23 43.19
CA VAL A 22 4.87 -56.88 42.48
C VAL A 22 5.68 -58.15 42.10
N ALA A 23 6.59 -58.01 41.11
CA ALA A 23 7.66 -58.94 40.69
C ALA A 23 7.23 -60.08 39.72
N CYS A 24 8.10 -60.64 38.86
CA CYS A 24 9.55 -60.42 38.64
C CYS A 24 10.00 -60.83 37.21
N ALA A 25 11.24 -60.50 36.83
CA ALA A 25 12.05 -61.06 35.71
C ALA A 25 11.57 -60.77 34.26
N ALA A 26 12.43 -60.74 33.21
CA ALA A 26 13.90 -60.63 33.14
C ALA A 26 14.39 -60.25 31.70
N LEU A 27 15.63 -59.72 31.62
CA LEU A 27 16.55 -59.56 30.46
C LEU A 27 16.05 -58.93 29.13
N GLY A 28 16.86 -58.02 28.56
CA GLY A 28 16.70 -57.58 27.17
C GLY A 28 17.31 -56.22 26.81
N LEU A 29 18.63 -56.03 26.94
CA LEU A 29 19.28 -54.83 26.37
C LEU A 29 19.35 -54.93 24.85
N LEU A 30 18.52 -54.16 24.15
CA LEU A 30 18.65 -53.93 22.71
C LEU A 30 19.20 -52.52 22.47
N THR A 31 20.47 -52.42 22.07
CA THR A 31 21.08 -51.15 21.67
C THR A 31 20.57 -50.75 20.28
N LEU A 32 19.49 -49.97 20.22
CA LEU A 32 19.11 -49.30 18.97
C LEU A 32 20.17 -48.25 18.62
N ALA A 33 20.96 -48.54 17.59
CA ALA A 33 21.74 -47.52 16.91
C ALA A 33 20.78 -46.56 16.19
N LEU A 34 20.49 -45.43 16.82
CA LEU A 34 19.79 -44.30 16.19
C LEU A 34 20.68 -43.74 15.08
N SER A 35 20.47 -44.23 13.86
CA SER A 35 21.07 -43.64 12.66
C SER A 35 20.56 -42.22 12.50
N SER A 36 21.43 -41.25 12.81
CA SER A 36 21.19 -39.84 12.58
C SER A 36 21.17 -39.56 11.08
N ALA A 37 20.02 -39.84 10.46
CA ALA A 37 19.71 -39.45 9.10
C ALA A 37 19.66 -37.92 9.04
N PHE A 38 20.81 -37.31 8.75
CA PHE A 38 20.86 -35.93 8.29
C PHE A 38 19.95 -35.84 7.07
N ALA A 39 18.80 -35.19 7.26
CA ALA A 39 18.02 -34.72 6.14
C ALA A 39 18.93 -33.77 5.37
N GLN A 40 19.41 -34.21 4.20
CA GLN A 40 20.05 -33.30 3.26
C GLN A 40 19.02 -32.21 2.97
N ALA A 41 19.29 -31.00 3.44
CA ALA A 41 18.51 -29.84 3.07
C ALA A 41 18.56 -29.77 1.54
N GLY A 42 17.44 -30.10 0.89
CA GLY A 42 17.37 -30.13 -0.57
C GLY A 42 17.80 -28.77 -1.06
N SER A 43 18.90 -28.72 -1.82
CA SER A 43 19.52 -27.48 -2.24
C SER A 43 18.63 -26.80 -3.27
N VAL A 44 17.63 -26.06 -2.78
CA VAL A 44 16.93 -25.03 -3.54
C VAL A 44 18.03 -24.15 -4.10
N THR A 45 18.17 -24.15 -5.42
CA THR A 45 19.06 -23.23 -6.13
C THR A 45 18.41 -21.85 -6.06
N GLY A 46 18.55 -21.22 -4.89
CA GLY A 46 18.02 -19.89 -4.62
C GLY A 46 18.46 -18.93 -5.71
N ALA A 47 17.55 -18.06 -6.14
CA ALA A 47 17.91 -17.00 -7.07
C ALA A 47 19.05 -16.18 -6.45
N SER A 48 19.99 -15.72 -7.27
CA SER A 48 20.96 -14.75 -6.82
C SER A 48 20.21 -13.53 -6.27
N LEU A 49 20.49 -13.15 -5.02
CA LEU A 49 19.97 -11.93 -4.41
C LEU A 49 20.16 -10.74 -5.36
N PRO A 50 19.27 -9.74 -5.30
CA PRO A 50 19.29 -8.64 -6.27
C PRO A 50 20.57 -7.82 -6.13
N ASP A 51 21.00 -7.26 -7.25
CA ASP A 51 21.86 -6.09 -7.25
C ASP A 51 21.03 -4.80 -7.18
N VAL A 52 21.68 -3.71 -6.80
CA VAL A 52 21.12 -2.36 -6.86
C VAL A 52 22.12 -1.46 -7.58
N SER A 53 21.65 -0.76 -8.61
CA SER A 53 22.46 0.12 -9.44
C SER A 53 22.40 1.57 -8.92
N ILE A 54 23.56 2.14 -8.62
CA ILE A 54 23.71 3.46 -7.99
C ILE A 54 24.48 4.37 -8.95
N SER A 55 23.81 5.39 -9.49
CA SER A 55 24.40 6.33 -10.47
C SER A 55 24.60 7.71 -9.86
N SER A 56 25.69 8.40 -10.22
CA SER A 56 25.80 9.83 -9.97
C SER A 56 24.75 10.60 -10.78
N THR A 57 24.20 11.67 -10.21
CA THR A 57 23.33 12.63 -10.91
C THR A 57 24.03 13.96 -11.22
N VAL A 58 25.37 13.97 -11.11
CA VAL A 58 26.26 15.10 -11.42
C VAL A 58 27.54 14.62 -12.11
N ASP A 59 28.11 15.45 -12.98
CA ASP A 59 29.35 15.18 -13.74
C ASP A 59 30.65 15.25 -12.92
N THR A 60 30.56 15.16 -11.59
CA THR A 60 31.68 15.13 -10.66
C THR A 60 31.80 13.79 -9.95
N VAL A 61 33.02 13.39 -9.63
CA VAL A 61 33.28 12.25 -8.75
C VAL A 61 32.86 12.63 -7.33
N GLN A 62 32.08 11.77 -6.67
CA GLN A 62 31.68 11.96 -5.29
C GLN A 62 32.44 10.97 -4.40
N SER A 63 32.84 11.39 -3.20
CA SER A 63 33.46 10.53 -2.18
C SER A 63 32.60 10.46 -0.92
N ASN A 64 32.75 9.37 -0.16
CA ASN A 64 31.99 9.12 1.07
C ASN A 64 30.48 9.36 0.86
N VAL A 65 29.90 8.62 -0.09
CA VAL A 65 28.55 8.83 -0.62
C VAL A 65 27.56 7.97 0.17
N PRO A 66 26.71 8.55 1.03
CA PRO A 66 25.80 7.76 1.84
C PRO A 66 24.64 7.25 1.00
N VAL A 67 24.33 5.96 1.13
CA VAL A 67 23.31 5.25 0.37
C VAL A 67 22.41 4.52 1.35
N THR A 68 21.11 4.81 1.30
CA THR A 68 20.08 4.07 2.04
C THR A 68 18.88 3.80 1.13
N PHE A 69 18.37 2.57 1.14
CA PHE A 69 17.21 2.16 0.35
C PHE A 69 16.42 1.05 1.07
N GLY A 70 15.13 0.94 0.75
CA GLY A 70 14.32 -0.21 1.13
C GLY A 70 14.51 -1.33 0.11
N GLN A 71 14.54 -2.58 0.57
CA GLN A 71 14.62 -3.76 -0.28
C GLN A 71 13.63 -4.82 0.20
N ALA A 72 12.77 -5.27 -0.71
CA ALA A 72 11.92 -6.44 -0.52
C ALA A 72 12.64 -7.71 -0.98
N PHE A 73 12.35 -8.84 -0.33
CA PHE A 73 12.94 -10.14 -0.65
C PHE A 73 11.86 -11.21 -0.83
N ALA A 74 12.16 -12.23 -1.65
CA ALA A 74 11.30 -13.40 -1.76
C ALA A 74 11.36 -14.26 -0.48
N VAL A 75 10.37 -15.15 -0.32
CA VAL A 75 10.33 -16.12 0.78
C VAL A 75 11.56 -17.03 0.70
N GLY A 76 12.25 -17.25 1.82
CA GLY A 76 13.46 -18.07 1.91
C GLY A 76 14.78 -17.42 1.47
N ASP A 77 14.77 -16.41 0.58
CA ASP A 77 15.99 -15.84 -0.04
C ASP A 77 16.98 -15.23 0.96
N VAL A 78 16.48 -14.64 2.04
CA VAL A 78 17.29 -14.16 3.19
C VAL A 78 16.76 -14.84 4.46
N PRO A 79 17.22 -16.06 4.78
CA PRO A 79 16.59 -16.90 5.79
C PRO A 79 16.78 -16.36 7.22
N ALA A 80 15.97 -16.87 8.15
CA ALA A 80 16.17 -16.61 9.58
C ALA A 80 17.60 -17.03 10.00
N GLY A 81 18.31 -16.16 10.72
CA GLY A 81 19.71 -16.37 11.10
C GLY A 81 20.76 -15.80 10.13
N ALA A 82 20.36 -15.31 8.95
CA ALA A 82 21.24 -14.64 8.00
C ALA A 82 21.18 -13.10 8.06
N SER A 83 22.20 -12.46 7.49
CA SER A 83 22.29 -11.03 7.20
C SER A 83 22.77 -10.83 5.75
N LEU A 84 23.11 -9.59 5.39
CA LEU A 84 23.60 -9.23 4.06
C LEU A 84 24.98 -8.57 4.12
N ALA A 85 25.80 -8.85 3.11
CA ALA A 85 26.98 -8.07 2.76
C ALA A 85 26.87 -7.59 1.30
N GLY A 86 27.54 -6.48 0.97
CA GLY A 86 27.60 -5.95 -0.38
C GLY A 86 28.87 -6.38 -1.09
N GLN A 87 28.80 -6.52 -2.42
CA GLN A 87 29.96 -6.53 -3.29
C GLN A 87 29.81 -5.44 -4.36
N LEU A 88 30.86 -4.63 -4.52
CA LEU A 88 30.96 -3.63 -5.58
C LEU A 88 31.39 -4.29 -6.89
N SER A 89 31.13 -3.64 -8.02
CA SER A 89 31.54 -4.07 -9.37
C SER A 89 33.06 -4.29 -9.54
N SER A 90 33.90 -3.74 -8.66
CA SER A 90 35.35 -4.02 -8.58
C SER A 90 35.69 -5.37 -7.93
N GLY A 91 34.70 -6.12 -7.46
CA GLY A 91 34.87 -7.33 -6.64
C GLY A 91 35.09 -7.03 -5.15
N ALA A 92 35.31 -5.78 -4.75
CA ALA A 92 35.51 -5.40 -3.35
C ALA A 92 34.25 -5.62 -2.52
N GLY A 93 34.39 -6.22 -1.33
CA GLY A 93 33.31 -6.32 -0.35
C GLY A 93 33.07 -5.00 0.38
N ILE A 94 31.82 -4.73 0.74
CA ILE A 94 31.41 -3.57 1.54
C ILE A 94 30.42 -3.97 2.63
N SER A 95 30.58 -3.43 3.83
CA SER A 95 29.67 -3.66 4.96
C SER A 95 28.33 -2.98 4.71
N LEU A 96 27.25 -3.69 5.07
CA LEU A 96 25.88 -3.18 5.05
C LEU A 96 25.35 -3.15 6.48
N GLN A 97 24.66 -2.07 6.84
CA GLN A 97 23.71 -2.07 7.93
C GLN A 97 22.35 -2.52 7.37
N VAL A 98 21.65 -3.41 8.08
CA VAL A 98 20.42 -4.07 7.62
C VAL A 98 19.34 -3.99 8.71
N ASP A 99 18.55 -2.93 8.66
CA ASP A 99 17.42 -2.69 9.56
C ASP A 99 16.19 -3.47 9.05
N VAL A 100 16.05 -4.73 9.46
CA VAL A 100 14.91 -5.58 9.10
C VAL A 100 13.62 -5.01 9.68
N LYS A 101 12.62 -4.78 8.81
CA LYS A 101 11.29 -4.27 9.18
C LYS A 101 10.23 -5.35 9.21
N ALA A 102 10.29 -6.27 8.24
CA ALA A 102 9.25 -7.26 8.02
C ALA A 102 9.85 -8.62 7.67
N ARG A 103 9.20 -9.70 8.10
CA ARG A 103 9.56 -11.11 7.88
C ARG A 103 8.41 -11.92 7.31
N HIS A 104 8.73 -12.85 6.41
CA HIS A 104 7.82 -13.86 5.90
C HIS A 104 7.48 -14.90 6.98
N ALA A 105 6.48 -15.74 6.74
CA ALA A 105 5.97 -16.71 7.73
C ALA A 105 6.96 -17.83 8.10
N ASP A 106 8.00 -18.05 7.29
CA ASP A 106 9.15 -18.92 7.56
C ASP A 106 10.26 -18.22 8.38
N GLY A 107 10.07 -16.94 8.71
CA GLY A 107 11.05 -16.10 9.40
C GLY A 107 12.10 -15.46 8.48
N SER A 108 12.09 -15.72 7.16
CA SER A 108 12.97 -15.03 6.21
C SER A 108 12.64 -13.54 6.17
N VAL A 109 13.58 -12.69 5.75
CA VAL A 109 13.31 -11.26 5.58
C VAL A 109 12.30 -11.06 4.45
N ARG A 110 11.27 -10.24 4.68
CA ARG A 110 10.29 -9.76 3.69
C ARG A 110 10.64 -8.36 3.21
N HIS A 111 10.99 -7.46 4.13
CA HIS A 111 11.49 -6.12 3.83
C HIS A 111 12.52 -5.68 4.87
N ALA A 112 13.58 -5.04 4.41
CA ALA A 112 14.60 -4.40 5.23
C ALA A 112 15.03 -3.08 4.60
N ILE A 113 15.56 -2.20 5.44
CA ILE A 113 16.25 -0.99 5.01
C ILE A 113 17.74 -1.26 5.05
N ILE A 114 18.43 -0.96 3.96
CA ILE A 114 19.85 -1.25 3.78
C ILE A 114 20.59 0.08 3.68
N SER A 115 21.57 0.28 4.57
CA SER A 115 22.41 1.48 4.63
C SER A 115 23.89 1.14 4.49
N THR A 116 24.61 1.95 3.71
CA THR A 116 26.07 1.87 3.55
C THR A 116 26.62 3.22 3.07
N VAL A 117 27.94 3.39 3.05
CA VAL A 117 28.59 4.59 2.51
C VAL A 117 29.63 4.16 1.48
N LEU A 118 29.38 4.46 0.20
CA LEU A 118 30.32 4.16 -0.87
C LEU A 118 31.57 5.03 -0.71
N PRO A 119 32.79 4.46 -0.70
CA PRO A 119 34.03 5.25 -0.63
C PRO A 119 34.13 6.28 -1.76
N GLN A 120 33.68 5.90 -2.96
CA GLN A 120 33.66 6.72 -4.16
C GLN A 120 32.49 6.31 -5.06
N LEU A 121 31.93 7.28 -5.79
CA LEU A 121 30.97 7.07 -6.88
C LEU A 121 31.47 7.81 -8.13
N SER A 122 31.43 7.12 -9.28
CA SER A 122 31.87 7.69 -10.56
C SER A 122 30.80 8.61 -11.15
N LYS A 123 31.24 9.61 -11.93
CA LYS A 123 30.35 10.61 -12.55
C LYS A 123 29.43 10.09 -13.66
N SER A 124 29.72 8.93 -14.26
CA SER A 124 29.01 8.48 -15.48
C SER A 124 28.84 6.96 -15.62
N ALA A 125 29.58 6.14 -14.88
CA ALA A 125 29.38 4.69 -14.80
C ALA A 125 28.62 4.33 -13.50
N PRO A 126 27.48 3.62 -13.58
CA PRO A 126 26.75 3.16 -12.40
C PRO A 126 27.57 2.19 -11.56
N GLN A 127 27.53 2.38 -10.24
CA GLN A 127 28.05 1.42 -9.27
C GLN A 127 26.97 0.38 -8.97
N SER A 128 27.11 -0.83 -9.50
CA SER A 128 26.30 -1.96 -9.02
C SER A 128 26.78 -2.38 -7.63
N LEU A 129 25.82 -2.57 -6.72
CA LEU A 129 25.96 -3.12 -5.38
C LEU A 129 25.23 -4.47 -5.36
N GLN A 130 25.98 -5.55 -5.57
CA GLN A 130 25.46 -6.92 -5.49
C GLN A 130 25.24 -7.30 -4.04
N LEU A 131 24.00 -7.59 -3.64
CA LEU A 131 23.71 -8.13 -2.30
C LEU A 131 24.13 -9.61 -2.24
N LYS A 132 24.66 -10.04 -1.09
CA LYS A 132 25.03 -11.43 -0.81
C LYS A 132 24.65 -11.81 0.61
N LEU A 133 24.33 -13.08 0.83
CA LEU A 133 24.15 -13.62 2.18
C LEU A 133 25.46 -13.52 2.98
N ALA A 134 25.32 -13.13 4.24
CA ALA A 134 26.35 -13.15 5.25
C ALA A 134 25.79 -13.82 6.53
N PRO A 135 26.64 -14.34 7.42
CA PRO A 135 26.22 -14.65 8.79
C PRO A 135 25.64 -13.40 9.47
N LEU A 136 24.76 -13.58 10.46
CA LEU A 136 24.42 -12.47 11.36
C LEU A 136 25.70 -11.95 12.02
N ALA A 137 25.97 -10.65 11.82
CA ALA A 137 27.00 -9.95 12.57
C ALA A 137 26.59 -9.84 14.05
N PRO A 138 27.54 -9.80 15.00
CA PRO A 138 27.27 -9.38 16.37
C PRO A 138 26.62 -7.98 16.38
N PRO A 139 25.80 -7.65 17.40
CA PRO A 139 25.30 -6.29 17.59
C PRO A 139 26.43 -5.27 17.55
N ALA A 140 26.21 -4.14 16.88
CA ALA A 140 27.23 -3.13 16.70
C ALA A 140 27.74 -2.60 18.05
N SER A 141 29.05 -2.68 18.28
CA SER A 141 29.69 -2.24 19.53
C SER A 141 29.55 -0.73 19.79
N GLN A 142 29.27 0.03 18.74
CA GLN A 142 28.80 1.40 18.80
C GLN A 142 27.63 1.57 17.83
N VAL A 143 26.58 2.24 18.30
CA VAL A 143 25.40 2.64 17.53
C VAL A 143 25.36 4.17 17.57
N ALA A 144 25.08 4.81 16.44
CA ALA A 144 24.96 6.26 16.36
C ALA A 144 23.85 6.79 17.28
N LYS A 145 24.08 7.92 17.95
CA LYS A 145 23.12 8.55 18.87
C LYS A 145 22.82 10.01 18.46
N PRO A 146 21.65 10.55 18.84
CA PRO A 146 21.33 11.97 18.66
C PRO A 146 22.43 12.91 19.19
N ALA A 147 23.03 12.56 20.33
CA ALA A 147 24.12 13.32 20.94
C ALA A 147 25.36 13.44 20.03
N ASP A 148 25.67 12.42 19.22
CA ASP A 148 26.85 12.42 18.35
C ASP A 148 26.69 13.43 17.21
N LEU A 149 25.48 13.50 16.64
CA LEU A 149 25.12 14.49 15.61
C LEU A 149 25.12 15.91 16.17
N LEU A 150 24.57 16.11 17.38
CA LEU A 150 24.57 17.42 18.05
C LEU A 150 25.99 17.88 18.42
N ASN A 151 26.85 16.97 18.90
CA ASN A 151 28.25 17.25 19.20
C ASN A 151 29.07 17.56 17.94
N ALA A 152 28.63 17.10 16.76
CA ALA A 152 29.21 17.48 15.47
C ALA A 152 28.75 18.88 14.98
N GLY A 153 27.94 19.62 15.75
CA GLY A 153 27.50 20.98 15.44
C GLY A 153 26.19 21.08 14.66
N PHE A 154 25.45 19.98 14.50
CA PHE A 154 24.13 20.01 13.88
C PHE A 154 23.14 20.83 14.72
N ASN A 155 22.40 21.70 14.03
CA ASN A 155 21.28 22.45 14.58
C ASN A 155 20.22 22.65 13.49
N GLY A 156 19.00 22.99 13.91
CA GLY A 156 17.93 23.36 13.00
C GLY A 156 16.61 23.62 13.72
N SER A 157 15.70 24.31 13.03
CA SER A 157 14.37 24.65 13.54
C SER A 157 13.36 24.80 12.40
N VAL A 158 12.08 24.76 12.77
CA VAL A 158 10.98 25.25 11.94
C VAL A 158 10.42 26.50 12.60
N ASN A 159 10.19 27.53 11.79
CA ASN A 159 9.57 28.79 12.16
C ASN A 159 8.22 28.91 11.43
N ILE A 160 7.16 29.21 12.17
CA ILE A 160 5.79 29.34 11.67
C ILE A 160 5.23 30.68 12.16
N THR A 161 4.98 31.63 11.27
CA THR A 161 4.46 32.95 11.63
C THR A 161 2.99 33.06 11.28
N ILE A 162 2.14 33.15 12.31
CA ILE A 162 0.67 33.22 12.18
C ILE A 162 0.22 34.61 12.64
N ALA A 163 -0.35 35.41 11.73
CA ALA A 163 -0.80 36.78 12.01
C ALA A 163 0.27 37.65 12.73
N GLY A 164 1.54 37.52 12.33
CA GLY A 164 2.69 38.22 12.93
C GLY A 164 3.24 37.60 14.22
N LYS A 165 2.60 36.57 14.79
CA LYS A 165 3.10 35.81 15.94
C LYS A 165 3.94 34.62 15.47
N LEU A 166 5.22 34.62 15.81
CA LEU A 166 6.14 33.51 15.57
C LEU A 166 5.89 32.36 16.56
N TYR A 167 5.88 31.14 16.05
CA TYR A 167 6.06 29.91 16.79
C TYR A 167 7.25 29.12 16.21
N THR A 168 8.06 28.50 17.06
CA THR A 168 9.27 27.77 16.67
C THR A 168 9.30 26.37 17.27
N ALA A 169 9.74 25.38 16.48
CA ALA A 169 10.07 24.03 16.92
C ALA A 169 11.56 23.77 16.68
N SER A 170 12.33 23.51 17.75
CA SER A 170 13.77 23.24 17.67
C SER A 170 14.05 21.74 17.51
N ILE A 171 14.76 21.37 16.44
CA ILE A 171 15.15 19.98 16.17
C ILE A 171 16.17 19.53 17.22
N GLU A 172 17.08 20.41 17.62
CA GLU A 172 18.04 20.14 18.70
C GLU A 172 17.34 19.86 20.03
N GLN A 173 16.36 20.68 20.42
CA GLN A 173 15.62 20.47 21.67
C GLN A 173 14.81 19.17 21.64
N ALA A 174 14.21 18.82 20.49
CA ALA A 174 13.51 17.55 20.30
C ALA A 174 14.47 16.35 20.46
N LEU A 175 15.63 16.39 19.82
CA LEU A 175 16.68 15.35 19.96
C LEU A 175 17.25 15.26 21.39
N ARG A 176 17.41 16.40 22.09
CA ARG A 176 17.87 16.44 23.49
C ARG A 176 16.80 15.97 24.49
N SER A 177 15.53 15.91 24.11
CA SER A 177 14.42 15.55 25.02
C SER A 177 14.42 14.07 25.47
N GLY A 178 15.17 13.20 24.77
CA GLY A 178 15.15 11.75 24.98
C GLY A 178 13.91 11.03 24.46
N LYS A 179 12.86 11.75 24.01
CA LYS A 179 11.66 11.17 23.38
C LYS A 179 11.90 10.85 21.91
N VAL A 180 12.79 9.89 21.67
CA VAL A 180 13.24 9.48 20.33
C VAL A 180 12.75 8.07 20.02
N GLN A 181 12.13 7.86 18.85
CA GLN A 181 11.96 6.53 18.29
C GLN A 181 13.09 6.27 17.28
N ASP A 182 13.92 5.25 17.53
CA ASP A 182 14.90 4.78 16.54
C ASP A 182 14.18 4.14 15.35
N TRP A 183 14.44 4.65 14.14
CA TRP A 183 14.01 4.06 12.88
C TRP A 183 15.12 3.26 12.19
N LEU A 184 16.36 3.73 12.23
CA LEU A 184 17.55 2.95 11.83
C LEU A 184 18.55 2.96 12.98
N SER A 185 19.13 1.80 13.29
CA SER A 185 19.96 1.62 14.48
C SER A 185 21.21 0.77 14.19
N GLY A 186 22.33 1.43 13.94
CA GLY A 186 23.62 0.77 13.77
C GLY A 186 24.82 1.71 13.76
N SER A 187 25.97 1.18 13.37
CA SER A 187 27.24 1.92 13.35
C SER A 187 27.42 2.80 12.12
N GLN A 188 26.76 2.48 11.00
CA GLN A 188 26.85 3.27 9.75
C GLN A 188 25.84 4.42 9.76
N THR A 189 24.66 4.18 10.31
CA THR A 189 23.52 5.10 10.21
C THR A 189 22.64 5.01 11.46
N GLY A 190 22.32 6.17 12.03
CA GLY A 190 21.22 6.32 12.97
C GLY A 190 20.12 7.14 12.30
N GLU A 191 18.87 6.74 12.46
CA GLU A 191 17.72 7.56 12.05
C GLU A 191 16.72 7.70 13.19
N TRP A 192 16.42 8.94 13.54
CA TRP A 192 15.67 9.30 14.74
C TRP A 192 14.39 10.01 14.38
N LEU A 193 13.26 9.45 14.80
CA LEU A 193 11.95 10.08 14.69
C LEU A 193 11.67 10.83 16.01
N VAL A 194 11.34 12.11 15.90
CA VAL A 194 10.97 12.96 17.04
C VAL A 194 9.78 13.86 16.70
N SER A 195 8.91 14.07 17.69
CA SER A 195 7.79 15.02 17.63
C SER A 195 8.12 16.26 18.46
N ALA A 196 7.74 17.44 17.98
CA ALA A 196 8.08 18.73 18.56
C ALA A 196 6.89 19.71 18.49
N PRO A 197 6.37 20.18 19.63
CA PRO A 197 5.42 21.28 19.65
C PRO A 197 6.03 22.57 19.08
N LEU A 198 5.19 23.39 18.46
CA LEU A 198 5.53 24.74 18.00
C LEU A 198 5.29 25.73 19.16
N TYR A 199 6.36 26.26 19.76
CA TYR A 199 6.29 27.16 20.92
C TYR A 199 6.37 28.63 20.53
N ASP A 200 5.57 29.48 21.17
CA ASP A 200 5.73 30.94 21.08
C ASP A 200 6.80 31.50 22.04
N SER A 201 7.02 32.81 21.99
CA SER A 201 7.96 33.55 22.86
C SER A 201 7.58 33.56 24.35
N THR A 202 6.41 33.06 24.74
CA THR A 202 6.00 32.86 26.14
C THR A 202 6.13 31.40 26.60
N GLY A 203 6.54 30.50 25.70
CA GLY A 203 6.63 29.06 25.98
C GLY A 203 5.29 28.32 25.85
N LEU A 204 4.26 28.94 25.28
CA LEU A 204 2.98 28.28 25.01
C LEU A 204 3.01 27.59 23.63
N THR A 205 2.49 26.36 23.60
CA THR A 205 2.40 25.55 22.38
C THR A 205 1.22 25.97 21.51
N HIS A 206 1.39 26.00 20.19
CA HIS A 206 0.28 26.10 19.26
C HIS A 206 -0.64 24.84 19.40
N PRO A 207 -1.98 25.00 19.52
CA PRO A 207 -2.86 23.88 19.92
C PRO A 207 -3.14 22.84 18.82
N HIS A 208 -2.98 23.19 17.53
CA HIS A 208 -3.19 22.25 16.42
C HIS A 208 -1.88 21.90 15.71
N LEU A 209 -1.30 22.90 15.02
CA LEU A 209 -0.03 22.76 14.32
C LEU A 209 1.09 22.27 15.24
N HIS A 210 1.77 21.20 14.82
CA HIS A 210 3.00 20.71 15.43
C HIS A 210 3.97 20.19 14.36
N ALA A 211 5.22 19.95 14.74
CA ALA A 211 6.28 19.51 13.84
C ALA A 211 6.75 18.09 14.17
N ARG A 212 7.15 17.34 13.13
CA ARG A 212 7.84 16.06 13.23
C ARG A 212 9.10 16.08 12.39
N PHE A 213 10.11 15.38 12.89
CA PHE A 213 11.40 15.26 12.23
C PHE A 213 11.81 13.79 12.13
N ALA A 214 12.32 13.39 10.96
CA ALA A 214 13.15 12.18 10.83
C ALA A 214 14.57 12.63 10.47
N ILE A 215 15.54 12.31 11.31
CA ILE A 215 16.94 12.76 11.16
C ILE A 215 17.82 11.54 10.93
N ARG A 216 18.24 11.30 9.68
CA ARG A 216 19.14 10.19 9.30
C ARG A 216 20.59 10.67 9.22
N SER A 217 21.37 10.43 10.27
CA SER A 217 22.79 10.75 10.38
C SER A 217 23.68 9.60 9.90
N TYR A 218 24.74 9.91 9.17
CA TYR A 218 25.75 8.94 8.74
C TYR A 218 27.06 9.14 9.51
N THR A 219 27.41 8.15 10.33
CA THR A 219 28.46 8.24 11.35
C THR A 219 29.83 8.59 10.76
N GLY A 220 30.50 9.60 11.31
CA GLY A 220 31.84 10.01 10.89
C GLY A 220 31.93 10.81 9.59
N TYR A 221 30.82 11.03 8.88
CA TYR A 221 30.82 11.72 7.58
C TYR A 221 30.31 13.17 7.60
N GLY A 222 29.82 13.66 8.74
CA GLY A 222 29.29 15.02 8.88
C GLY A 222 28.06 15.31 8.00
N LYS A 223 27.33 14.27 7.61
CA LYS A 223 26.15 14.34 6.74
C LYS A 223 24.92 13.79 7.45
N ALA A 224 23.82 14.54 7.40
CA ALA A 224 22.53 14.08 7.89
C ALA A 224 21.40 14.51 6.93
N ARG A 225 20.53 13.58 6.56
CA ARG A 225 19.23 13.93 5.96
C ARG A 225 18.30 14.40 7.08
N VAL A 226 17.54 15.46 6.80
CA VAL A 226 16.54 15.99 7.72
C VAL A 226 15.21 16.06 6.98
N ASP A 227 14.29 15.18 7.34
CA ASP A 227 12.91 15.24 6.93
C ASP A 227 12.14 16.11 7.91
N VAL A 228 11.43 17.11 7.39
CA VAL A 228 10.55 18.00 8.17
C VAL A 228 9.12 17.77 7.72
N THR A 229 8.24 17.45 8.67
CA THR A 229 6.80 17.35 8.45
C THR A 229 6.08 18.29 9.41
N ILE A 230 5.11 19.07 8.92
CA ILE A 230 4.22 19.89 9.75
C ILE A 230 2.81 19.34 9.59
N GLU A 231 2.09 19.24 10.70
CA GLU A 231 0.83 18.50 10.78
C GLU A 231 -0.28 19.34 11.42
N ASN A 232 -1.50 19.17 10.93
CA ASN A 232 -2.73 19.77 11.45
C ASN A 232 -3.78 18.68 11.68
N ASP A 233 -3.36 17.54 12.25
CA ASP A 233 -4.00 16.22 12.14
C ASP A 233 -4.52 15.63 13.46
N TRP A 234 -4.45 16.35 14.58
CA TRP A 234 -4.92 15.85 15.89
C TRP A 234 -6.43 15.54 15.90
N ALA A 235 -6.78 14.26 15.87
CA ALA A 235 -8.13 13.76 15.60
C ALA A 235 -9.22 14.26 16.57
N TYR A 236 -8.85 14.54 17.83
CA TYR A 236 -9.76 15.01 18.88
C TYR A 236 -9.41 16.38 19.46
N GLN A 237 -8.49 17.13 18.82
CA GLN A 237 -8.22 18.50 19.24
C GLN A 237 -9.45 19.39 18.97
N PRO A 238 -10.06 20.05 19.98
CA PRO A 238 -11.27 20.83 19.78
C PRO A 238 -11.10 21.97 18.76
N ALA A 239 -12.17 22.26 18.02
CA ALA A 239 -12.23 23.34 17.01
C ALA A 239 -11.19 23.26 15.86
N PRO A 240 -11.00 22.08 15.20
CA PRO A 240 -10.08 21.94 14.07
C PRO A 240 -10.46 22.89 12.93
N GLN A 241 -9.45 23.45 12.26
CA GLN A 241 -9.60 24.41 11.17
C GLN A 241 -8.32 24.52 10.34
N ASN A 242 -8.42 25.16 9.18
CA ASN A 242 -7.29 25.54 8.35
C ASN A 242 -6.50 26.69 9.03
N PHE A 243 -5.18 26.72 8.84
CA PHE A 243 -4.31 27.83 9.28
C PHE A 243 -3.53 28.40 8.10
N THR A 244 -3.51 29.72 7.97
CA THR A 244 -2.69 30.43 6.97
C THR A 244 -1.50 31.10 7.66
N TYR A 245 -0.29 30.81 7.19
CA TYR A 245 0.95 31.23 7.85
C TYR A 245 2.14 31.35 6.90
N ASP A 246 3.18 32.06 7.33
CA ASP A 246 4.48 32.04 6.69
C ASP A 246 5.33 30.91 7.29
N ALA A 247 5.87 30.06 6.44
CA ALA A 247 6.67 28.89 6.82
C ALA A 247 8.16 29.12 6.54
N GLU A 248 9.03 28.75 7.46
CA GLU A 248 10.48 28.65 7.24
C GLU A 248 11.04 27.39 7.90
N VAL A 249 12.05 26.78 7.25
CA VAL A 249 12.90 25.73 7.83
C VAL A 249 14.36 26.20 7.79
N VAL A 250 15.01 26.14 8.95
CA VAL A 250 16.43 26.47 9.13
C VAL A 250 17.22 25.20 9.46
N ILE A 251 18.30 24.91 8.75
CA ILE A 251 19.20 23.77 8.99
C ILE A 251 20.65 24.28 8.98
N GLY A 252 21.43 23.98 10.02
CA GLY A 252 22.82 24.45 10.14
C GLY A 252 22.95 25.97 10.11
N GLY A 253 21.98 26.70 10.67
CA GLY A 253 21.90 28.16 10.62
C GLY A 253 21.58 28.76 9.24
N GLN A 254 21.19 27.96 8.23
CA GLN A 254 20.78 28.43 6.90
C GLN A 254 19.29 28.20 6.67
N SER A 255 18.58 29.20 6.14
CA SER A 255 17.19 29.05 5.70
C SER A 255 17.16 28.19 4.42
N VAL A 256 16.66 26.95 4.51
CA VAL A 256 16.66 25.96 3.42
C VAL A 256 15.31 25.83 2.72
N PHE A 257 14.26 26.40 3.31
CA PHE A 257 12.94 26.55 2.70
C PHE A 257 12.23 27.73 3.34
N SER A 258 11.56 28.53 2.51
CA SER A 258 10.60 29.54 2.96
C SER A 258 9.40 29.55 2.01
N GLN A 259 8.20 29.70 2.56
CA GLN A 259 6.96 29.89 1.81
C GLN A 259 6.01 30.80 2.59
N ALA A 260 5.77 32.01 2.07
CA ALA A 260 4.79 32.93 2.63
C ALA A 260 3.34 32.48 2.33
N ASN A 261 2.41 32.86 3.21
CA ASN A 261 0.96 32.69 3.04
C ASN A 261 0.51 31.25 2.68
N LEU A 262 1.19 30.23 3.20
CA LEU A 262 0.78 28.83 3.07
C LEU A 262 -0.50 28.59 3.87
N THR A 263 -1.57 28.18 3.20
CA THR A 263 -2.79 27.71 3.86
C THR A 263 -2.71 26.20 4.06
N HIS A 264 -2.46 25.80 5.30
CA HIS A 264 -2.46 24.42 5.77
C HIS A 264 -3.89 24.01 6.12
N PHE A 265 -4.44 23.02 5.42
CA PHE A 265 -5.81 22.55 5.66
C PHE A 265 -5.95 21.76 6.97
N HIS A 266 -7.18 21.51 7.42
CA HIS A 266 -7.44 20.66 8.59
C HIS A 266 -7.35 19.16 8.27
N HIS A 267 -6.87 18.35 9.20
CA HIS A 267 -6.63 16.91 9.03
C HIS A 267 -5.69 16.56 7.87
N THR A 268 -4.68 17.41 7.66
CA THR A 268 -3.64 17.26 6.64
C THR A 268 -2.24 17.41 7.23
N ARG A 269 -1.24 17.06 6.42
CA ARG A 269 0.19 17.22 6.73
C ARG A 269 0.98 17.57 5.46
N TRP A 270 2.12 18.24 5.61
CA TRP A 270 3.05 18.43 4.49
C TRP A 270 4.48 18.21 4.91
N ARG A 271 5.30 17.80 3.94
CA ARG A 271 6.70 17.44 4.12
C ARG A 271 7.64 18.26 3.23
N LYS A 272 8.88 18.47 3.70
CA LYS A 272 10.05 18.70 2.85
C LYS A 272 11.25 17.87 3.34
N THR A 273 12.13 17.48 2.40
CA THR A 273 13.40 16.77 2.69
C THR A 273 14.59 17.74 2.51
N PHE A 274 15.51 17.77 3.47
CA PHE A 274 16.73 18.58 3.44
C PHE A 274 17.98 17.76 3.81
N TRP A 275 19.17 18.37 3.70
CA TRP A 275 20.43 17.77 4.13
C TRP A 275 21.34 18.79 4.83
N TRP A 276 21.90 18.38 5.96
CA TRP A 276 23.11 18.96 6.55
C TRP A 276 24.34 18.21 6.03
N GLY A 277 25.45 18.91 5.80
CA GLY A 277 26.66 18.33 5.18
C GLY A 277 26.59 18.12 3.66
N GLY A 278 25.49 18.52 3.01
CA GLY A 278 25.27 18.38 1.58
C GLY A 278 24.67 17.02 1.17
N ALA A 279 23.72 17.06 0.23
CA ALA A 279 23.00 15.88 -0.24
C ALA A 279 23.86 15.04 -1.23
N PRO A 280 23.94 13.70 -1.07
CA PRO A 280 24.52 12.83 -2.09
C PRO A 280 23.70 12.92 -3.39
N GLN A 281 24.39 13.12 -4.50
CA GLN A 281 23.78 13.32 -5.81
C GLN A 281 23.66 11.97 -6.50
N THR A 282 22.69 11.16 -6.06
CA THR A 282 22.56 9.74 -6.45
C THR A 282 21.17 9.41 -6.98
N HIS A 283 21.12 8.63 -8.06
CA HIS A 283 19.95 7.83 -8.42
C HIS A 283 20.18 6.38 -7.98
N ILE A 284 19.14 5.74 -7.45
CA ILE A 284 19.15 4.34 -7.01
C ILE A 284 18.07 3.60 -7.81
N ALA A 285 18.52 2.66 -8.63
CA ALA A 285 17.71 1.80 -9.48
C ALA A 285 17.80 0.35 -8.98
N HIS A 286 16.69 -0.18 -8.47
CA HIS A 286 16.57 -1.55 -8.01
C HIS A 286 16.50 -2.53 -9.18
N ASN A 287 16.89 -3.79 -8.95
CA ASN A 287 16.63 -4.86 -9.91
C ASN A 287 15.11 -5.12 -10.06
N LYS A 288 14.51 -4.50 -11.10
CA LYS A 288 13.05 -4.52 -11.32
C LYS A 288 12.49 -5.94 -11.51
N ALA A 289 13.27 -6.82 -12.15
CA ALA A 289 12.88 -8.20 -12.39
C ALA A 289 12.78 -8.97 -11.07
N TYR A 290 13.75 -8.79 -10.15
CA TYR A 290 13.69 -9.36 -8.81
C TYR A 290 12.54 -8.78 -7.98
N LEU A 291 12.33 -7.46 -7.98
CA LEU A 291 11.20 -6.85 -7.26
C LEU A 291 9.86 -7.44 -7.72
N ILE A 292 9.64 -7.59 -9.03
CA ILE A 292 8.44 -8.23 -9.57
C ILE A 292 8.38 -9.73 -9.21
N ALA A 293 9.50 -10.46 -9.32
CA ALA A 293 9.56 -11.89 -8.98
C ALA A 293 9.27 -12.19 -7.51
N SER A 294 9.70 -11.30 -6.59
CA SER A 294 9.47 -11.42 -5.13
C SER A 294 8.00 -11.33 -4.70
N LYS A 295 7.09 -11.01 -5.62
CA LYS A 295 5.65 -10.71 -5.39
C LYS A 295 5.35 -9.46 -4.56
N ALA A 296 6.38 -8.75 -4.10
CA ALA A 296 6.22 -7.49 -3.38
C ALA A 296 5.50 -6.42 -4.22
N VAL A 297 5.52 -6.50 -5.56
CA VAL A 297 4.71 -5.67 -6.48
C VAL A 297 3.96 -6.57 -7.49
N PRO A 298 2.86 -6.08 -8.10
CA PRO A 298 2.14 -6.82 -9.14
C PRO A 298 3.02 -7.17 -10.35
N ASN A 299 2.61 -8.20 -11.09
CA ASN A 299 3.34 -8.68 -12.26
C ASN A 299 3.09 -7.83 -13.52
N TYR A 300 3.65 -6.63 -13.54
CA TYR A 300 3.60 -5.72 -14.71
C TYR A 300 4.40 -6.28 -15.90
N ASP A 301 3.90 -6.05 -17.12
CA ASP A 301 4.50 -6.55 -18.38
C ASP A 301 5.88 -5.93 -18.65
N GLN A 302 6.94 -6.59 -18.19
CA GLN A 302 8.34 -6.15 -18.30
C GLN A 302 8.85 -5.97 -19.73
N ARG A 303 8.07 -6.38 -20.75
CA ARG A 303 8.36 -6.13 -22.18
C ARG A 303 8.01 -4.69 -22.60
N ILE A 304 7.30 -3.93 -21.77
CA ILE A 304 6.99 -2.52 -22.01
C ILE A 304 8.23 -1.67 -21.69
N ALA A 305 8.75 -0.99 -22.71
CA ALA A 305 9.59 0.19 -22.51
C ALA A 305 8.68 1.41 -22.32
N ILE A 306 8.89 2.17 -21.23
CA ILE A 306 8.21 3.45 -21.06
C ILE A 306 8.81 4.46 -22.05
N SER A 307 7.97 5.20 -22.75
CA SER A 307 8.38 6.14 -23.78
C SER A 307 9.12 7.35 -23.20
N GLU A 308 10.15 7.81 -23.91
CA GLU A 308 10.91 9.00 -23.56
C GLU A 308 10.01 10.26 -23.48
N THR A 309 8.95 10.31 -24.29
CA THR A 309 7.90 11.33 -24.21
C THR A 309 7.17 11.31 -22.86
N ALA A 310 6.78 10.13 -22.36
CA ALA A 310 6.10 10.01 -21.06
C ALA A 310 7.03 10.36 -19.90
N LEU A 311 8.30 9.93 -19.94
CA LEU A 311 9.30 10.23 -18.92
C LEU A 311 9.60 11.74 -18.84
N ASN A 312 9.69 12.43 -19.98
CA ASN A 312 9.81 13.89 -20.01
C ASN A 312 8.52 14.61 -19.61
N ASN A 313 7.34 14.09 -19.96
CA ASN A 313 6.08 14.65 -19.49
C ASN A 313 5.98 14.60 -17.96
N MET A 314 6.31 13.47 -17.33
CA MET A 314 6.37 13.32 -15.87
C MET A 314 7.31 14.35 -15.24
N LYS A 315 8.53 14.50 -15.78
CA LYS A 315 9.49 15.52 -15.32
C LYS A 315 8.94 16.95 -15.42
N ASN A 316 8.30 17.29 -16.53
CA ASN A 316 7.82 18.66 -16.78
C ASN A 316 6.59 19.02 -15.92
N LEU A 317 5.74 18.03 -15.62
CA LEU A 317 4.58 18.20 -14.74
C LEU A 317 4.95 18.45 -13.27
N MET A 318 6.17 18.11 -12.83
CA MET A 318 6.68 18.37 -11.47
C MET A 318 7.00 19.85 -11.20
N SER A 319 6.07 20.76 -11.51
CA SER A 319 6.29 22.20 -11.43
C SER A 319 5.03 22.98 -11.00
N GLY A 320 5.24 24.23 -10.59
CA GLY A 320 4.16 25.13 -10.14
C GLY A 320 3.51 24.71 -8.82
N VAL A 321 2.30 25.24 -8.58
CA VAL A 321 1.57 25.09 -7.31
C VAL A 321 1.17 23.65 -6.98
N LYS A 322 1.03 22.76 -7.97
CA LYS A 322 0.67 21.35 -7.74
C LYS A 322 1.73 20.60 -6.93
N PHE A 323 2.99 21.04 -6.96
CA PHE A 323 4.14 20.40 -6.30
C PHE A 323 4.69 21.18 -5.10
N GLN A 324 3.89 22.11 -4.56
CA GLN A 324 4.16 22.75 -3.27
C GLN A 324 3.33 22.09 -2.15
N PRO A 325 3.67 22.30 -0.87
CA PRO A 325 2.85 21.90 0.27
C PRO A 325 1.36 22.19 0.04
N MET A 326 0.51 21.21 0.38
CA MET A 326 -0.95 21.23 0.16
C MET A 326 -1.41 21.11 -1.32
N GLY A 327 -0.49 20.94 -2.28
CA GLY A 327 -0.81 20.56 -3.67
C GLY A 327 -1.01 19.03 -3.85
N PRO A 328 -1.65 18.57 -4.94
CA PRO A 328 -1.96 17.14 -5.17
C PRO A 328 -0.89 16.35 -5.96
N GLY A 329 0.22 16.97 -6.38
CA GLY A 329 1.22 16.34 -7.27
C GLY A 329 0.63 15.94 -8.63
N LEU A 330 0.83 14.68 -9.05
CA LEU A 330 0.23 14.12 -10.26
C LEU A 330 -1.22 13.60 -10.09
N ALA A 331 -1.73 13.46 -8.86
CA ALA A 331 -3.07 12.92 -8.63
C ALA A 331 -4.17 13.95 -8.93
N GLU A 332 -5.41 13.46 -9.07
CA GLU A 332 -6.59 14.31 -9.22
C GLU A 332 -7.00 14.89 -7.85
N PRO A 333 -6.92 16.22 -7.63
CA PRO A 333 -7.28 16.83 -6.34
C PRO A 333 -8.71 16.50 -5.91
N GLY A 334 -9.66 16.55 -6.85
CA GLY A 334 -11.03 16.10 -6.61
C GLY A 334 -11.15 14.62 -6.90
N MET A 335 -10.70 13.75 -5.99
CA MET A 335 -10.73 12.28 -6.17
C MET A 335 -12.04 11.74 -6.76
N PRO A 336 -13.26 12.15 -6.32
CA PRO A 336 -14.52 11.65 -6.87
C PRO A 336 -14.85 12.07 -8.32
N THR A 337 -14.00 12.87 -8.98
CA THR A 337 -14.15 13.28 -10.39
C THR A 337 -14.29 12.09 -11.33
N THR A 338 -15.31 12.10 -12.19
CA THR A 338 -15.57 10.98 -13.12
C THR A 338 -14.58 10.92 -14.28
N GLY A 339 -13.97 9.75 -14.50
CA GLY A 339 -13.17 9.48 -15.71
C GLY A 339 -12.27 8.26 -15.57
N GLY A 340 -11.64 7.85 -16.67
CA GLY A 340 -10.43 7.00 -16.62
C GLY A 340 -9.22 7.89 -16.35
N ARG A 341 -8.44 7.59 -15.31
CA ARG A 341 -7.33 8.42 -14.83
C ARG A 341 -6.13 7.56 -14.40
N PRO A 342 -4.89 8.09 -14.48
CA PRO A 342 -3.68 7.33 -14.16
C PRO A 342 -3.39 7.20 -12.66
N ASP A 343 -4.17 7.85 -11.79
CA ASP A 343 -4.10 7.68 -10.33
C ASP A 343 -4.94 6.49 -9.83
N ILE A 344 -5.75 5.88 -10.71
CA ILE A 344 -6.60 4.70 -10.43
C ILE A 344 -5.86 3.42 -10.84
N GLY A 345 -5.70 2.47 -9.91
CA GLY A 345 -5.11 1.16 -10.19
C GLY A 345 -4.66 0.42 -8.93
N LEU A 346 -3.98 -0.72 -9.11
CA LEU A 346 -3.22 -1.33 -8.00
C LEU A 346 -1.95 -0.53 -7.69
N MET A 347 -1.36 0.11 -8.71
CA MET A 347 -0.37 1.17 -8.57
C MET A 347 -0.71 2.29 -9.57
N PRO A 348 -0.55 3.57 -9.23
CA PRO A 348 -0.68 4.67 -10.18
C PRO A 348 0.28 4.53 -11.37
N GLY A 349 -0.09 5.09 -12.52
CA GLY A 349 0.65 4.99 -13.78
C GLY A 349 2.08 5.51 -13.69
N TRP A 350 2.34 6.54 -12.88
CA TRP A 350 3.70 7.03 -12.61
C TRP A 350 4.54 6.02 -11.80
N SER A 351 3.94 5.37 -10.80
CA SER A 351 4.60 4.33 -9.98
C SER A 351 4.86 3.06 -10.80
N ALA A 352 3.90 2.65 -11.65
CA ALA A 352 4.06 1.53 -12.57
C ALA A 352 5.10 1.85 -13.68
N ALA A 353 5.15 3.09 -14.17
CA ALA A 353 6.19 3.55 -15.10
C ALA A 353 7.58 3.58 -14.45
N TYR A 354 7.70 4.00 -13.19
CA TYR A 354 8.96 3.89 -12.45
C TYR A 354 9.38 2.43 -12.27
N LEU A 355 8.46 1.53 -11.86
CA LEU A 355 8.75 0.10 -11.74
C LEU A 355 9.25 -0.51 -13.06
N LEU A 356 8.63 -0.16 -14.20
CA LEU A 356 8.99 -0.69 -15.51
C LEU A 356 10.26 -0.08 -16.11
N SER A 357 10.58 1.19 -15.82
CA SER A 357 11.74 1.89 -16.40
C SER A 357 12.98 1.92 -15.50
N MET A 358 12.80 1.99 -14.19
CA MET A 358 13.79 2.46 -13.20
C MET A 358 14.39 3.85 -13.53
N ASP A 359 13.73 4.66 -14.36
CA ASP A 359 14.19 6.00 -14.74
C ASP A 359 14.05 7.00 -13.57
N LYS A 360 15.02 7.91 -13.42
CA LYS A 360 15.03 8.91 -12.35
C LYS A 360 13.81 9.84 -12.41
N ARG A 361 13.34 10.25 -13.59
CA ARG A 361 12.19 11.16 -13.77
C ARG A 361 10.90 10.55 -13.27
N ALA A 362 10.69 9.26 -13.55
CA ALA A 362 9.55 8.51 -13.04
C ALA A 362 9.67 8.28 -11.52
N LYS A 363 10.89 8.03 -10.99
CA LYS A 363 11.14 7.96 -9.55
C LYS A 363 10.84 9.28 -8.84
N ASP A 364 11.36 10.39 -9.36
CA ASP A 364 11.17 11.74 -8.84
C ASP A 364 9.68 12.09 -8.79
N ALA A 365 8.94 11.83 -9.86
CA ALA A 365 7.49 12.08 -9.93
C ALA A 365 6.69 11.18 -8.97
N THR A 366 7.12 9.93 -8.78
CA THR A 366 6.53 8.97 -7.84
C THR A 366 6.71 9.43 -6.40
N LEU A 367 7.94 9.77 -6.00
CA LEU A 367 8.24 10.21 -4.62
C LEU A 367 7.62 11.58 -4.33
N ALA A 368 7.74 12.55 -5.25
CA ALA A 368 7.20 13.89 -5.04
C ALA A 368 5.65 13.94 -5.02
N THR A 369 4.97 13.00 -5.68
CA THR A 369 3.50 12.87 -5.54
C THR A 369 3.13 12.18 -4.23
N ALA A 370 3.93 11.22 -3.75
CA ALA A 370 3.71 10.55 -2.47
C ALA A 370 4.06 11.42 -1.24
N ASP A 371 5.02 12.35 -1.37
CA ASP A 371 5.28 13.39 -0.37
C ASP A 371 4.06 14.32 -0.16
N LEU A 372 3.16 14.36 -1.15
CA LEU A 372 1.96 15.21 -1.20
C LEU A 372 0.65 14.46 -0.93
N ALA A 373 0.70 13.16 -0.63
CA ALA A 373 -0.49 12.40 -0.20
C ALA A 373 -1.10 12.97 1.10
N GLY A 374 -0.28 13.63 1.92
CA GLY A 374 -0.66 14.40 3.11
C GLY A 374 -1.65 15.56 2.86
N SER A 375 -1.81 16.03 1.61
CA SER A 375 -2.59 17.22 1.25
C SER A 375 -4.13 17.07 1.33
N TRP A 376 -4.64 15.85 1.51
CA TRP A 376 -6.06 15.55 1.68
C TRP A 376 -6.43 15.39 3.16
N SER A 377 -7.67 15.75 3.52
CA SER A 377 -8.19 15.75 4.90
C SER A 377 -8.51 14.34 5.45
N ALA A 378 -7.53 13.44 5.33
CA ALA A 378 -7.55 12.03 5.72
C ALA A 378 -6.65 11.70 6.93
N HIS A 379 -5.93 12.69 7.47
CA HIS A 379 -4.91 12.50 8.50
C HIS A 379 -5.51 12.78 9.89
N TYR A 380 -5.68 11.72 10.68
CA TYR A 380 -6.28 11.72 12.01
C TYR A 380 -5.34 10.98 12.97
N ARG A 381 -4.60 11.73 13.79
CA ARG A 381 -3.61 11.22 14.74
C ARG A 381 -4.13 11.30 16.17
N ASP A 382 -3.91 10.26 16.98
CA ASP A 382 -4.23 10.31 18.41
C ASP A 382 -3.05 10.91 19.21
N GLN A 383 -3.33 11.98 19.95
CA GLN A 383 -2.41 12.63 20.88
C GLN A 383 -1.88 11.70 21.99
N LYS A 384 -2.58 10.61 22.32
CA LYS A 384 -2.19 9.65 23.37
C LYS A 384 -1.14 8.65 22.90
N THR A 385 -1.25 8.15 21.67
CA THR A 385 -0.38 7.12 21.09
C THR A 385 0.70 7.71 20.18
N ASP A 386 0.52 8.96 19.75
CA ASP A 386 1.33 9.69 18.77
C ASP A 386 1.32 9.06 17.35
N LYS A 387 0.39 8.13 17.11
CA LYS A 387 0.23 7.36 15.85
C LYS A 387 -1.08 7.73 15.13
N PRO A 388 -1.22 7.37 13.83
CA PRO A 388 -2.53 7.29 13.19
C PRO A 388 -3.54 6.59 14.12
N ILE A 389 -4.75 7.14 14.19
CA ILE A 389 -5.82 6.65 15.06
C ILE A 389 -6.17 5.18 14.77
N SER A 390 -6.81 4.46 15.70
CA SER A 390 -7.15 3.04 15.52
C SER A 390 -8.62 2.72 15.84
N LEU A 391 -9.19 1.72 15.17
CA LEU A 391 -10.52 1.19 15.51
C LEU A 391 -10.50 0.32 16.77
N HIS A 392 -9.33 -0.13 17.21
CA HIS A 392 -9.12 -0.73 18.51
C HIS A 392 -9.43 0.27 19.64
N ASP A 393 -8.91 1.50 19.53
CA ASP A 393 -9.00 2.52 20.57
C ASP A 393 -10.28 3.36 20.47
N TYR A 394 -10.79 3.58 19.25
CA TYR A 394 -12.02 4.33 18.97
C TYR A 394 -12.95 3.55 18.00
N PRO A 395 -13.55 2.43 18.43
CA PRO A 395 -14.34 1.56 17.56
C PRO A 395 -15.59 2.21 16.94
N TYR A 396 -16.06 3.33 17.48
CA TYR A 396 -17.24 4.10 17.07
C TYR A 396 -16.91 5.47 16.43
N MET A 397 -15.65 5.78 16.14
CA MET A 397 -15.30 7.02 15.41
C MET A 397 -15.80 7.02 13.96
N THR A 398 -16.15 8.19 13.41
CA THR A 398 -16.42 8.35 11.98
C THR A 398 -16.44 9.82 11.57
N ILE A 399 -16.24 10.10 10.28
CA ILE A 399 -16.44 11.43 9.66
C ILE A 399 -17.85 11.60 9.06
N LEU A 400 -18.70 10.56 9.11
CA LEU A 400 -20.08 10.58 8.59
C LEU A 400 -21.12 10.41 9.71
N GLY A 401 -22.41 10.43 9.33
CA GLY A 401 -23.51 10.16 10.26
C GLY A 401 -23.76 11.31 11.25
N THR A 402 -24.14 10.95 12.48
CA THR A 402 -24.44 11.91 13.55
C THR A 402 -23.61 11.63 14.80
N PRO A 403 -23.47 12.58 15.74
CA PRO A 403 -22.93 12.29 17.06
C PRO A 403 -23.67 11.17 17.80
N GLY A 404 -24.94 10.89 17.44
CA GLY A 404 -25.73 9.75 17.90
C GLY A 404 -25.04 8.41 17.69
N ASP A 405 -24.56 8.18 16.45
CA ASP A 405 -23.99 6.92 15.96
C ASP A 405 -22.63 6.57 16.59
N THR A 406 -21.96 7.56 17.19
CA THR A 406 -20.61 7.44 17.77
C THR A 406 -20.60 7.05 19.26
N TYR A 407 -21.76 6.72 19.84
CA TYR A 407 -21.85 6.35 21.26
C TYR A 407 -21.26 4.96 21.52
N ASN A 408 -20.15 4.91 22.24
CA ASN A 408 -19.55 3.66 22.70
C ASN A 408 -20.24 3.20 24.00
N PRO A 409 -20.94 2.06 24.02
CA PRO A 409 -21.67 1.60 25.19
C PRO A 409 -20.76 1.09 26.32
N ALA A 410 -19.50 0.74 26.03
CA ALA A 410 -18.54 0.26 27.02
C ALA A 410 -17.92 1.43 27.82
N THR A 411 -17.53 2.51 27.14
CA THR A 411 -16.98 3.73 27.79
C THR A 411 -18.06 4.71 28.25
N ARG A 412 -19.28 4.60 27.70
CA ARG A 412 -20.40 5.55 27.84
C ARG A 412 -20.08 6.96 27.30
N GLN A 413 -19.10 7.07 26.41
CA GLN A 413 -18.68 8.32 25.78
C GLN A 413 -19.09 8.34 24.29
N ARG A 414 -18.93 9.49 23.63
CA ARG A 414 -19.09 9.63 22.18
C ARG A 414 -17.73 9.80 21.53
N GLU A 415 -17.48 9.06 20.46
CA GLU A 415 -16.25 9.07 19.68
C GLU A 415 -16.41 9.93 18.41
N ALA A 416 -17.27 10.95 18.47
CA ALA A 416 -17.43 11.93 17.40
C ALA A 416 -16.19 12.82 17.34
N PHE A 417 -15.64 12.99 16.14
CA PHE A 417 -14.59 14.00 15.91
C PHE A 417 -15.13 15.41 16.17
N PRO A 418 -14.30 16.36 16.63
CA PRO A 418 -14.76 17.71 16.96
C PRO A 418 -15.26 18.47 15.73
N VAL A 419 -16.32 19.26 15.93
CA VAL A 419 -16.87 20.13 14.88
C VAL A 419 -15.87 21.22 14.49
N CYS A 420 -15.87 21.61 13.21
CA CYS A 420 -14.98 22.63 12.67
C CYS A 420 -15.03 23.94 13.46
N GLY A 421 -13.86 24.51 13.77
CA GLY A 421 -13.70 25.76 14.52
C GLY A 421 -13.78 27.05 13.70
N GLY A 422 -13.74 26.95 12.37
CA GLY A 422 -13.61 28.08 11.47
C GLY A 422 -13.71 27.65 10.01
N THR A 423 -12.67 27.90 9.21
CA THR A 423 -12.62 27.45 7.81
C THR A 423 -12.06 26.02 7.73
N CYS A 424 -12.86 25.07 7.26
CA CYS A 424 -12.43 23.68 6.99
C CYS A 424 -12.57 23.29 5.50
N THR A 425 -12.46 24.25 4.58
CA THR A 425 -12.52 23.95 3.14
C THR A 425 -11.17 23.44 2.64
N ASN A 426 -11.11 22.22 2.11
CA ASN A 426 -9.96 21.68 1.40
C ASN A 426 -10.32 21.50 -0.10
N PRO A 427 -9.57 22.07 -1.07
CA PRO A 427 -9.77 21.82 -2.49
C PRO A 427 -9.41 20.39 -2.91
N ASN A 428 -8.60 19.68 -2.11
CA ASN A 428 -8.28 18.28 -2.30
C ASN A 428 -9.36 17.43 -1.60
N ILE A 429 -10.33 16.93 -2.38
CA ILE A 429 -11.47 16.15 -1.89
C ILE A 429 -11.10 14.67 -1.92
N ALA A 430 -11.11 14.01 -0.76
CA ALA A 430 -10.83 12.59 -0.62
C ALA A 430 -12.07 11.75 -0.96
N ASP A 431 -11.88 10.58 -1.56
CA ASP A 431 -12.93 9.60 -1.85
C ASP A 431 -12.35 8.19 -1.93
N ALA A 432 -12.84 7.28 -1.08
CA ALA A 432 -12.40 5.88 -1.05
C ALA A 432 -12.65 5.15 -2.38
N ALA A 433 -13.62 5.60 -3.19
CA ALA A 433 -13.82 5.05 -4.53
C ALA A 433 -12.74 5.50 -5.53
N HIS A 434 -11.77 6.33 -5.15
CA HIS A 434 -10.74 6.84 -6.05
C HIS A 434 -9.36 7.03 -5.39
N THR A 435 -9.18 6.68 -4.10
CA THR A 435 -7.90 6.76 -3.38
C THR A 435 -6.75 6.13 -4.20
N PRO A 436 -5.72 6.90 -4.59
CA PRO A 436 -4.52 6.37 -5.24
C PRO A 436 -3.65 5.57 -4.26
N ALA A 437 -2.96 4.53 -4.75
CA ALA A 437 -1.92 3.84 -3.96
C ALA A 437 -0.62 4.67 -3.94
N PHE A 438 -0.65 5.82 -3.24
CA PHE A 438 0.44 6.79 -3.22
C PHE A 438 1.78 6.19 -2.76
N SER A 439 1.79 5.66 -1.53
CA SER A 439 3.03 5.55 -0.75
C SER A 439 3.61 4.14 -0.63
N TYR A 440 2.94 3.11 -1.17
CA TYR A 440 3.43 1.73 -1.10
C TYR A 440 4.77 1.52 -1.81
N LEU A 441 4.84 1.77 -3.13
CA LEU A 441 6.11 1.67 -3.87
C LEU A 441 7.19 2.63 -3.31
N PRO A 442 6.89 3.92 -3.02
CA PRO A 442 7.80 4.80 -2.29
C PRO A 442 8.41 4.17 -1.04
N TYR A 443 7.59 3.67 -0.10
CA TYR A 443 8.11 3.05 1.13
C TYR A 443 8.94 1.79 0.82
N LEU A 444 8.45 0.93 -0.08
CA LEU A 444 9.10 -0.32 -0.49
C LEU A 444 10.55 -0.10 -0.95
N VAL A 445 10.80 0.93 -1.75
CA VAL A 445 12.13 1.22 -2.35
C VAL A 445 13.00 2.19 -1.53
N THR A 446 12.44 2.95 -0.59
CA THR A 446 13.18 3.96 0.20
C THR A 446 13.42 3.56 1.65
N GLY A 447 12.52 2.78 2.25
CA GLY A 447 12.49 2.57 3.70
C GLY A 447 11.98 3.77 4.51
N ASP A 448 11.43 4.80 3.86
CA ASP A 448 11.11 6.08 4.47
C ASP A 448 9.90 6.00 5.41
N TYR A 449 10.07 6.40 6.68
CA TYR A 449 8.99 6.33 7.67
C TYR A 449 7.77 7.20 7.29
N TYR A 450 7.97 8.34 6.60
CA TYR A 450 6.84 9.16 6.17
C TYR A 450 5.91 8.37 5.24
N HIS A 451 6.46 7.70 4.22
CA HIS A 451 5.67 6.91 3.28
C HIS A 451 5.00 5.69 3.92
N LEU A 452 5.59 5.09 4.96
CA LEU A 452 4.90 4.10 5.80
C LEU A 452 3.70 4.72 6.53
N GLU A 453 3.90 5.84 7.21
CA GLU A 453 2.85 6.47 8.02
C GLU A 453 1.71 7.01 7.15
N GLU A 454 1.99 7.52 5.94
CA GLU A 454 0.98 7.85 4.92
C GLU A 454 0.09 6.64 4.60
N MET A 455 0.67 5.44 4.41
CA MET A 455 -0.13 4.23 4.19
C MET A 455 -1.03 3.91 5.40
N GLN A 456 -0.49 4.05 6.62
CA GLN A 456 -1.23 3.80 7.85
C GLN A 456 -2.40 4.79 8.03
N PHE A 457 -2.21 6.07 7.69
CA PHE A 457 -3.29 7.05 7.67
C PHE A 457 -4.38 6.70 6.64
N TRP A 458 -4.02 6.53 5.37
CA TRP A 458 -4.98 6.25 4.30
C TRP A 458 -5.75 4.93 4.53
N ALA A 459 -5.06 3.84 4.84
CA ALA A 459 -5.69 2.53 5.07
C ALA A 459 -6.55 2.47 6.35
N MET A 460 -6.44 3.45 7.25
CA MET A 460 -7.34 3.62 8.39
C MET A 460 -8.52 4.52 8.04
N TRP A 461 -8.26 5.62 7.30
CA TRP A 461 -9.29 6.53 6.79
C TRP A 461 -10.30 5.80 5.90
N ASP A 462 -9.83 4.95 4.98
CA ASP A 462 -10.66 4.11 4.10
C ASP A 462 -11.72 3.31 4.88
N VAL A 463 -11.44 2.96 6.15
CA VAL A 463 -12.35 2.21 7.02
C VAL A 463 -13.25 3.12 7.85
N PHE A 464 -12.73 4.15 8.55
CA PHE A 464 -13.56 5.03 9.40
C PHE A 464 -14.36 6.09 8.61
N GLN A 465 -14.12 6.25 7.31
CA GLN A 465 -14.99 7.06 6.44
C GLN A 465 -16.42 6.52 6.32
N THR A 466 -16.73 5.34 6.89
CA THR A 466 -18.09 4.82 7.04
C THR A 466 -18.60 4.86 8.49
N ASN A 467 -19.93 4.99 8.67
CA ASN A 467 -20.56 4.94 10.00
C ASN A 467 -20.26 3.61 10.71
N PRO A 468 -20.07 3.58 12.05
CA PRO A 468 -19.65 2.38 12.79
C PRO A 468 -20.53 1.16 12.53
N GLY A 469 -21.85 1.32 12.52
CA GLY A 469 -22.79 0.24 12.26
C GLY A 469 -22.65 -0.40 10.88
N TYR A 470 -22.23 0.34 9.85
CA TYR A 470 -22.04 -0.22 8.50
C TYR A 470 -20.78 -1.10 8.41
N ARG A 471 -19.73 -0.74 9.17
CA ARG A 471 -18.46 -1.47 9.25
C ARG A 471 -18.37 -2.49 10.39
N ALA A 472 -19.50 -2.83 11.03
CA ALA A 472 -19.58 -3.69 12.21
C ALA A 472 -18.62 -3.25 13.35
N ASN A 473 -18.61 -1.93 13.61
CA ASN A 473 -17.76 -1.25 14.59
C ASN A 473 -16.29 -1.63 14.42
N ILE A 474 -15.63 -2.10 15.48
CA ILE A 474 -14.22 -2.50 15.49
C ILE A 474 -13.84 -3.47 14.35
N GLN A 475 -14.78 -4.26 13.81
CA GLN A 475 -14.46 -5.25 12.78
C GLN A 475 -13.87 -4.62 11.50
N GLY A 476 -14.30 -3.40 11.14
CA GLY A 476 -13.78 -2.64 10.01
C GLY A 476 -14.20 -3.19 8.65
N LEU A 477 -15.42 -3.73 8.53
CA LEU A 477 -15.90 -4.34 7.29
C LEU A 477 -16.30 -3.29 6.24
N VAL A 478 -15.88 -3.46 4.98
CA VAL A 478 -16.13 -2.45 3.91
C VAL A 478 -17.32 -2.80 2.99
N TYR A 479 -17.97 -3.94 3.24
CA TYR A 479 -18.95 -4.59 2.34
C TYR A 479 -20.23 -3.81 1.99
N GLN A 480 -20.50 -2.69 2.67
CA GLN A 480 -21.70 -1.86 2.43
C GLN A 480 -21.43 -0.65 1.52
N SER A 481 -20.16 -0.35 1.25
CA SER A 481 -19.73 0.64 0.27
C SER A 481 -19.95 0.15 -1.17
N ASN A 482 -19.79 1.01 -2.18
CA ASN A 482 -19.80 0.53 -3.57
C ASN A 482 -18.59 -0.38 -3.86
N VAL A 483 -18.70 -1.25 -4.88
CA VAL A 483 -17.69 -2.31 -5.14
C VAL A 483 -16.29 -1.76 -5.46
N ARG A 484 -16.16 -0.51 -5.92
CA ARG A 484 -14.84 0.10 -6.13
C ARG A 484 -14.17 0.53 -4.82
N VAL A 485 -14.93 1.10 -3.87
CA VAL A 485 -14.46 1.34 -2.48
C VAL A 485 -13.98 0.01 -1.89
N GLN A 486 -14.83 -1.03 -1.96
CA GLN A 486 -14.48 -2.38 -1.51
C GLN A 486 -13.19 -2.94 -2.15
N ALA A 487 -12.82 -2.49 -3.36
CA ALA A 487 -11.57 -2.89 -4.01
C ALA A 487 -10.36 -2.11 -3.48
N TRP A 488 -10.45 -0.78 -3.36
CA TRP A 488 -9.32 0.06 -2.97
C TRP A 488 -9.02 0.01 -1.47
N ASP A 489 -10.04 -0.10 -0.62
CA ASP A 489 -9.87 -0.35 0.81
C ASP A 489 -9.11 -1.68 1.03
N ILE A 490 -9.49 -2.74 0.31
CA ILE A 490 -8.83 -4.06 0.41
C ILE A 490 -7.40 -4.02 -0.13
N ARG A 491 -7.12 -3.28 -1.22
CA ARG A 491 -5.75 -3.02 -1.70
C ARG A 491 -4.92 -2.33 -0.62
N ASN A 492 -5.43 -1.23 -0.06
CA ASN A 492 -4.72 -0.40 0.92
C ASN A 492 -4.49 -1.17 2.24
N LEU A 493 -5.50 -1.88 2.74
CA LEU A 493 -5.38 -2.75 3.91
C LEU A 493 -4.37 -3.89 3.68
N ALA A 494 -4.38 -4.54 2.51
CA ALA A 494 -3.45 -5.63 2.19
C ALA A 494 -2.00 -5.14 2.10
N GLU A 495 -1.74 -4.05 1.38
CA GLU A 495 -0.38 -3.52 1.25
C GLU A 495 0.14 -2.95 2.59
N THR A 496 -0.71 -2.28 3.37
CA THR A 496 -0.35 -1.74 4.70
C THR A 496 -0.09 -2.88 5.70
N ALA A 497 -0.96 -3.89 5.76
CA ALA A 497 -0.76 -5.05 6.63
C ALA A 497 0.50 -5.86 6.24
N TYR A 498 0.83 -5.94 4.95
CA TYR A 498 2.04 -6.63 4.46
C TYR A 498 3.32 -5.90 4.89
N ILE A 499 3.39 -4.59 4.67
CA ILE A 499 4.66 -3.84 4.76
C ILE A 499 4.88 -3.11 6.09
N THR A 500 3.84 -2.84 6.87
CA THR A 500 3.99 -2.32 8.24
C THR A 500 4.97 -3.19 9.02
N PRO A 501 5.94 -2.64 9.77
CA PRO A 501 6.93 -3.42 10.49
C PRO A 501 6.30 -4.42 11.46
N ASP A 502 6.93 -5.57 11.66
CA ASP A 502 6.36 -6.63 12.50
C ASP A 502 6.32 -6.27 14.00
N ASN A 503 7.03 -5.20 14.40
CA ASN A 503 7.02 -4.63 15.76
C ASN A 503 6.26 -3.30 15.88
N ASP A 504 5.59 -2.82 14.82
CA ASP A 504 4.74 -1.64 14.88
C ASP A 504 3.39 -1.97 15.53
N VAL A 505 2.90 -1.11 16.42
CA VAL A 505 1.63 -1.33 17.16
C VAL A 505 0.41 -1.46 16.24
N LEU A 506 0.42 -0.81 15.07
CA LEU A 506 -0.68 -0.88 14.10
C LEU A 506 -0.62 -2.15 13.21
N LYS A 507 0.45 -2.93 13.27
CA LYS A 507 0.62 -4.17 12.49
C LYS A 507 -0.54 -5.16 12.71
N ALA A 508 -0.89 -5.38 13.97
CA ALA A 508 -1.96 -6.27 14.37
C ALA A 508 -3.32 -5.75 13.87
N GLU A 509 -3.53 -4.43 13.91
CA GLU A 509 -4.79 -3.78 13.57
C GLU A 509 -5.14 -3.90 12.08
N PHE A 510 -4.22 -3.54 11.17
CA PHE A 510 -4.45 -3.69 9.73
C PHE A 510 -4.61 -5.18 9.33
N THR A 511 -3.82 -6.07 9.94
CA THR A 511 -3.92 -7.53 9.70
C THR A 511 -5.29 -8.07 10.15
N ARG A 512 -5.79 -7.59 11.28
CA ARG A 512 -7.11 -7.96 11.86
C ARG A 512 -8.26 -7.46 10.99
N ILE A 513 -8.25 -6.19 10.58
CA ILE A 513 -9.30 -5.61 9.72
C ILE A 513 -9.33 -6.30 8.35
N LEU A 514 -8.18 -6.55 7.75
CA LEU A 514 -8.08 -7.32 6.50
C LEU A 514 -8.61 -8.75 6.67
N SER A 515 -8.23 -9.45 7.74
CA SER A 515 -8.74 -10.80 8.04
C SER A 515 -10.26 -10.80 8.13
N ASN A 516 -10.84 -9.89 8.92
CA ASN A 516 -12.29 -9.79 9.12
C ASN A 516 -13.05 -9.61 7.80
N ASN A 517 -12.52 -8.77 6.90
CA ASN A 517 -13.11 -8.59 5.57
C ASN A 517 -13.00 -9.85 4.72
N LEU A 518 -11.83 -10.51 4.69
CA LEU A 518 -11.66 -11.76 3.94
C LEU A 518 -12.54 -12.88 4.52
N ASP A 519 -12.74 -12.95 5.84
CA ASP A 519 -13.67 -13.88 6.49
C ASP A 519 -15.13 -13.58 6.10
N TYR A 520 -15.54 -12.31 6.06
CA TYR A 520 -16.85 -11.88 5.58
C TYR A 520 -17.08 -12.29 4.11
N TYR A 521 -16.14 -11.98 3.21
CA TYR A 521 -16.30 -12.28 1.78
C TYR A 521 -16.30 -13.79 1.51
N ASN A 522 -15.45 -14.57 2.18
CA ASN A 522 -15.47 -16.03 2.04
C ASN A 522 -16.78 -16.63 2.58
N THR A 523 -17.25 -16.19 3.75
CA THR A 523 -18.52 -16.66 4.34
C THR A 523 -19.73 -16.28 3.48
N THR A 524 -19.73 -15.10 2.88
CA THR A 524 -20.83 -14.61 2.03
C THR A 524 -20.83 -15.26 0.64
N TYR A 525 -19.64 -15.54 0.08
CA TYR A 525 -19.47 -15.92 -1.32
C TYR A 525 -18.72 -17.25 -1.52
N SER A 526 -17.41 -17.31 -1.29
CA SER A 526 -16.59 -18.47 -1.70
C SER A 526 -16.94 -19.80 -1.04
N ASN A 527 -17.31 -19.76 0.23
CA ASN A 527 -17.71 -20.92 1.02
C ASN A 527 -19.23 -21.15 0.99
N ASN A 528 -19.99 -20.28 0.31
CA ASN A 528 -21.44 -20.31 0.24
C ASN A 528 -21.90 -20.96 -1.07
N ALA A 529 -22.42 -22.19 -0.98
CA ALA A 529 -22.95 -22.92 -2.14
C ALA A 529 -24.16 -22.24 -2.83
N ALA A 530 -24.84 -21.30 -2.14
CA ALA A 530 -25.93 -20.49 -2.68
C ALA A 530 -25.48 -19.11 -3.20
N ALA A 531 -24.16 -18.83 -3.24
CA ALA A 531 -23.64 -17.60 -3.85
C ALA A 531 -23.93 -17.56 -5.36
N ASN A 532 -24.00 -16.33 -5.91
CA ASN A 532 -24.41 -16.14 -7.30
C ASN A 532 -23.49 -16.87 -8.31
N ILE A 533 -24.08 -17.34 -9.41
CA ILE A 533 -23.37 -18.12 -10.43
C ILE A 533 -22.31 -17.30 -11.18
N PHE A 534 -22.34 -15.97 -11.11
CA PHE A 534 -21.43 -15.09 -11.82
C PHE A 534 -20.04 -15.03 -11.19
N GLY A 535 -19.92 -15.18 -9.87
CA GLY A 535 -18.70 -14.84 -9.14
C GLY A 535 -18.53 -13.33 -8.93
N ALA A 536 -19.61 -12.56 -9.05
CA ALA A 536 -19.63 -11.09 -8.93
C ALA A 536 -20.05 -10.66 -7.52
N ILE A 537 -19.55 -9.53 -7.00
CA ILE A 537 -20.06 -8.97 -5.75
C ILE A 537 -21.49 -8.47 -5.98
N THR A 538 -22.44 -8.93 -5.15
CA THR A 538 -23.89 -8.67 -5.31
C THR A 538 -24.56 -8.19 -4.01
N GLY A 539 -23.76 -7.76 -3.03
CA GLY A 539 -24.21 -7.24 -1.75
C GLY A 539 -24.74 -5.80 -1.83
N PRO A 540 -24.91 -5.13 -0.67
CA PRO A 540 -25.22 -3.71 -0.61
C PRO A 540 -24.19 -2.88 -1.41
N GLY A 541 -24.62 -1.80 -2.03
CA GLY A 541 -23.77 -0.94 -2.85
C GLY A 541 -23.33 -1.51 -4.22
N ALA A 542 -23.64 -2.78 -4.53
CA ALA A 542 -23.20 -3.41 -5.79
C ALA A 542 -24.20 -3.29 -6.95
N ILE A 543 -25.43 -3.79 -6.78
CA ILE A 543 -26.45 -3.81 -7.85
C ILE A 543 -27.23 -2.48 -7.88
N VAL A 544 -26.53 -1.41 -8.27
CA VAL A 544 -27.05 -0.03 -8.28
C VAL A 544 -27.30 0.53 -9.69
N TYR A 545 -26.84 -0.14 -10.75
CA TYR A 545 -26.98 0.33 -12.13
C TYR A 545 -28.35 -0.03 -12.70
N ASN A 546 -28.80 0.79 -13.68
CA ASN A 546 -29.99 0.57 -14.49
C ASN A 546 -31.26 0.32 -13.64
N SER A 547 -31.52 1.21 -12.68
CA SER A 547 -32.63 1.08 -11.71
C SER A 547 -32.50 -0.15 -10.79
N ASN A 548 -31.30 -0.36 -10.23
CA ASN A 548 -30.96 -1.45 -9.31
C ASN A 548 -31.09 -2.87 -9.92
N ILE A 549 -30.83 -3.04 -11.22
CA ILE A 549 -30.86 -4.35 -11.89
C ILE A 549 -29.48 -4.85 -12.35
N GLY A 550 -28.48 -3.96 -12.41
CA GLY A 550 -27.13 -4.29 -12.87
C GLY A 550 -26.01 -3.80 -11.97
N ILE A 551 -24.82 -4.30 -12.26
CA ILE A 551 -23.52 -3.89 -11.70
C ILE A 551 -22.69 -3.16 -12.76
N ALA A 552 -21.61 -2.49 -12.35
CA ALA A 552 -20.53 -2.10 -13.26
C ALA A 552 -19.42 -3.17 -13.26
N PRO A 553 -19.22 -3.96 -14.34
CA PRO A 553 -18.25 -5.04 -14.38
C PRO A 553 -16.82 -4.59 -14.05
N TRP A 554 -16.44 -3.40 -14.51
CA TRP A 554 -15.11 -2.83 -14.26
C TRP A 554 -14.87 -2.50 -12.77
N MET A 555 -15.90 -2.27 -11.93
CA MET A 555 -15.72 -2.16 -10.47
C MET A 555 -15.36 -3.53 -9.88
N ASP A 556 -16.04 -4.55 -10.34
CA ASP A 556 -15.91 -5.93 -9.87
C ASP A 556 -14.61 -6.59 -10.39
N ASP A 557 -14.09 -6.13 -11.53
CA ASP A 557 -12.73 -6.39 -12.00
C ASP A 557 -11.68 -5.75 -11.07
N PHE A 558 -11.85 -4.50 -10.64
CA PHE A 558 -10.96 -3.90 -9.64
C PHE A 558 -10.99 -4.67 -8.32
N PHE A 559 -12.16 -5.12 -7.84
CA PHE A 559 -12.27 -5.98 -6.66
C PHE A 559 -11.56 -7.33 -6.86
N THR A 560 -11.73 -7.97 -8.02
CA THR A 560 -11.01 -9.21 -8.39
C THR A 560 -9.49 -9.00 -8.35
N SER A 561 -9.03 -7.84 -8.82
CA SER A 561 -7.63 -7.45 -8.83
C SER A 561 -7.08 -7.20 -7.42
N ALA A 562 -7.87 -6.58 -6.53
CA ALA A 562 -7.50 -6.36 -5.13
C ALA A 562 -7.46 -7.66 -4.31
N ALA A 563 -8.42 -8.57 -4.52
CA ALA A 563 -8.39 -9.91 -3.95
C ALA A 563 -7.17 -10.71 -4.46
N GLY A 564 -6.86 -10.59 -5.75
CA GLY A 564 -5.65 -11.15 -6.37
C GLY A 564 -4.36 -10.60 -5.75
N ARG A 565 -4.31 -9.29 -5.52
CA ARG A 565 -3.20 -8.61 -4.85
C ARG A 565 -3.00 -9.10 -3.41
N ALA A 566 -4.07 -9.25 -2.64
CA ALA A 566 -4.00 -9.78 -1.28
C ALA A 566 -3.51 -11.26 -1.26
N ALA A 567 -3.97 -12.09 -2.20
CA ALA A 567 -3.48 -13.47 -2.32
C ALA A 567 -2.00 -13.53 -2.73
N GLU A 568 -1.56 -12.68 -3.66
CA GLU A 568 -0.17 -12.54 -4.10
C GLU A 568 0.78 -12.13 -2.98
N LEU A 569 0.34 -11.23 -2.09
CA LEU A 569 1.05 -10.79 -0.88
C LEU A 569 1.08 -11.86 0.24
N GLY A 570 0.42 -13.01 0.05
CA GLY A 570 0.47 -14.16 0.95
C GLY A 570 -0.66 -14.24 1.98
N PHE A 571 -1.68 -13.39 1.91
CA PHE A 571 -2.86 -13.50 2.78
C PHE A 571 -3.72 -14.69 2.34
N SER A 572 -3.49 -15.86 2.94
CA SER A 572 -4.08 -17.15 2.54
C SER A 572 -5.61 -17.13 2.38
N LYS A 573 -6.33 -16.36 3.22
CA LYS A 573 -7.79 -16.17 3.14
C LYS A 573 -8.25 -15.50 1.84
N ALA A 574 -7.38 -14.77 1.14
CA ALA A 574 -7.71 -14.16 -0.15
C ALA A 574 -7.68 -15.15 -1.32
N GLN A 575 -7.02 -16.32 -1.20
CA GLN A 575 -6.98 -17.31 -2.27
C GLN A 575 -8.38 -17.91 -2.61
N PRO A 576 -9.19 -18.43 -1.67
CA PRO A 576 -10.55 -18.88 -1.98
C PRO A 576 -11.46 -17.75 -2.46
N LEU A 577 -11.22 -16.50 -2.03
CA LEU A 577 -11.90 -15.33 -2.58
C LEU A 577 -11.54 -15.11 -4.06
N LEU A 578 -10.24 -15.10 -4.39
CA LEU A 578 -9.75 -14.97 -5.77
C LEU A 578 -10.28 -16.09 -6.67
N SER A 579 -10.20 -17.36 -6.24
CA SER A 579 -10.64 -18.50 -7.06
C SER A 579 -12.17 -18.49 -7.32
N TRP A 580 -12.97 -17.90 -6.43
CA TRP A 580 -14.41 -17.65 -6.69
C TRP A 580 -14.60 -16.44 -7.61
N LYS A 581 -13.93 -15.32 -7.32
CA LYS A 581 -13.95 -14.07 -8.10
C LYS A 581 -13.55 -14.27 -9.57
N ALA A 582 -12.54 -15.11 -9.81
CA ALA A 582 -12.00 -15.44 -11.14
C ALA A 582 -13.08 -15.88 -12.15
N ARG A 583 -14.18 -16.49 -11.67
CA ARG A 583 -15.31 -16.90 -12.51
C ARG A 583 -15.90 -15.74 -13.32
N PHE A 584 -15.95 -14.53 -12.77
CA PHE A 584 -16.61 -13.40 -13.41
C PHE A 584 -15.90 -12.85 -14.66
N PRO A 585 -14.58 -12.51 -14.63
CA PRO A 585 -13.86 -12.15 -15.83
C PRO A 585 -13.67 -13.35 -16.79
N VAL A 586 -13.46 -14.56 -16.27
CA VAL A 586 -13.26 -15.76 -17.11
C VAL A 586 -14.51 -16.08 -17.94
N ASN A 587 -15.71 -16.08 -17.34
CA ASN A 587 -16.93 -16.39 -18.06
C ASN A 587 -17.41 -15.26 -18.98
N ARG A 588 -17.09 -13.99 -18.69
CA ARG A 588 -17.24 -12.90 -19.67
C ARG A 588 -16.39 -13.09 -20.94
N MET A 589 -15.34 -13.91 -20.88
CA MET A 589 -14.55 -14.30 -22.06
C MET A 589 -14.98 -15.65 -22.65
N LEU A 590 -15.38 -16.63 -21.83
CA LEU A 590 -15.50 -18.04 -22.23
C LEU A 590 -16.90 -18.66 -22.16
N ALA A 591 -17.90 -18.04 -21.53
CA ALA A 591 -19.23 -18.63 -21.47
C ALA A 591 -19.83 -18.74 -22.89
N PRO A 592 -20.39 -19.90 -23.28
CA PRO A 592 -20.82 -20.14 -24.67
C PRO A 592 -22.02 -19.28 -25.08
N ASP A 593 -22.78 -18.77 -24.12
CA ASP A 593 -23.94 -17.91 -24.28
C ASP A 593 -23.60 -16.40 -24.09
N TYR A 594 -22.34 -16.04 -23.83
CA TYR A 594 -21.89 -14.64 -23.66
C TYR A 594 -21.00 -14.18 -24.82
N CYS A 595 -21.33 -13.04 -25.44
CA CYS A 595 -20.48 -12.52 -26.51
C CYS A 595 -19.24 -11.79 -25.95
N TRP A 596 -18.08 -12.42 -26.07
CA TRP A 596 -16.82 -12.00 -25.43
C TRP A 596 -16.36 -10.56 -25.72
N ILE A 597 -16.71 -9.95 -26.86
CA ILE A 597 -16.38 -8.54 -27.13
C ILE A 597 -17.11 -7.56 -26.19
N PHE A 598 -18.18 -8.01 -25.52
CA PHE A 598 -18.86 -7.31 -24.43
C PHE A 598 -18.25 -7.59 -23.05
N GLY A 599 -17.07 -8.23 -22.96
CA GLY A 599 -16.38 -8.42 -21.67
C GLY A 599 -16.08 -7.10 -20.94
N GLY A 600 -15.76 -6.04 -21.70
CA GLY A 600 -15.56 -4.67 -21.22
C GLY A 600 -16.84 -3.79 -21.19
N ILE A 601 -18.04 -4.37 -21.08
CA ILE A 601 -19.28 -3.59 -21.02
C ILE A 601 -19.35 -2.71 -19.76
N TYR A 602 -19.86 -1.48 -19.90
CA TYR A 602 -19.93 -0.50 -18.79
C TYR A 602 -20.83 -0.94 -17.64
N SER A 603 -21.99 -1.54 -17.95
CA SER A 603 -22.96 -2.06 -16.99
C SER A 603 -23.48 -3.42 -17.45
N LEU A 604 -23.60 -4.37 -16.51
CA LEU A 604 -24.15 -5.70 -16.77
C LEU A 604 -25.37 -5.93 -15.86
N ASN A 605 -26.54 -6.09 -16.48
CA ASN A 605 -27.80 -6.39 -15.82
C ASN A 605 -27.81 -7.86 -15.36
N LEU A 606 -27.97 -8.07 -14.06
CA LEU A 606 -27.96 -9.40 -13.42
C LEU A 606 -29.37 -9.89 -13.04
N ARG A 607 -30.42 -9.09 -13.28
CA ARG A 607 -31.82 -9.45 -13.04
C ARG A 607 -32.77 -8.62 -13.91
N ALA A 608 -34.02 -9.06 -14.05
CA ALA A 608 -35.02 -8.42 -14.92
C ALA A 608 -35.66 -7.15 -14.33
N ASN A 609 -35.70 -7.03 -12.99
CA ASN A 609 -36.18 -5.84 -12.27
C ASN A 609 -35.58 -5.83 -10.84
N ALA A 610 -35.79 -4.76 -10.08
CA ALA A 610 -35.16 -4.56 -8.76
C ALA A 610 -35.57 -5.55 -7.65
N THR A 611 -36.61 -6.37 -7.83
CA THR A 611 -37.04 -7.42 -6.88
C THR A 611 -36.93 -8.83 -7.45
N ALA A 612 -36.64 -8.99 -8.74
CA ALA A 612 -36.44 -10.29 -9.36
C ALA A 612 -35.20 -11.03 -8.81
N PRO A 613 -35.20 -12.37 -8.80
CA PRO A 613 -34.00 -13.17 -8.60
C PRO A 613 -32.91 -12.82 -9.62
N LEU A 614 -31.66 -13.13 -9.28
CA LEU A 614 -30.55 -13.04 -10.23
C LEU A 614 -30.72 -14.07 -11.35
N TYR A 615 -30.28 -13.69 -12.56
CA TYR A 615 -30.16 -14.57 -13.71
C TYR A 615 -29.26 -15.78 -13.40
N THR A 616 -29.55 -16.91 -14.04
CA THR A 616 -28.87 -18.19 -13.81
C THR A 616 -27.83 -18.54 -14.87
N THR A 617 -27.70 -17.76 -15.94
CA THR A 617 -26.65 -17.91 -16.96
C THR A 617 -26.03 -16.57 -17.35
N PHE A 618 -24.83 -16.60 -17.94
CA PHE A 618 -24.18 -15.40 -18.48
C PHE A 618 -24.91 -14.87 -19.72
N GLY A 619 -25.53 -15.74 -20.54
CA GLY A 619 -26.34 -15.35 -21.69
C GLY A 619 -27.60 -14.59 -21.33
N GLN A 620 -28.27 -14.93 -20.22
CA GLN A 620 -29.38 -14.11 -19.71
C GLN A 620 -28.92 -12.68 -19.37
N ALA A 621 -27.77 -12.55 -18.70
CA ALA A 621 -27.17 -11.25 -18.39
C ALA A 621 -26.68 -10.51 -19.65
N TYR A 622 -26.16 -11.23 -20.65
CA TYR A 622 -25.76 -10.67 -21.95
C TYR A 622 -26.96 -10.13 -22.73
N GLU A 623 -28.00 -10.94 -22.94
CA GLU A 623 -29.23 -10.53 -23.65
C GLU A 623 -29.92 -9.34 -22.96
N ALA A 624 -29.90 -9.29 -21.63
CA ALA A 624 -30.44 -8.18 -20.85
C ALA A 624 -29.60 -6.90 -20.87
N SER A 625 -28.36 -6.92 -21.39
CA SER A 625 -27.40 -5.80 -21.31
C SER A 625 -26.83 -5.33 -22.64
N ARG A 626 -26.81 -6.19 -23.66
CA ARG A 626 -26.24 -5.89 -24.98
C ARG A 626 -27.00 -4.76 -25.67
N ASN A 627 -26.33 -4.05 -26.57
CA ASN A 627 -27.00 -3.07 -27.42
C ASN A 627 -28.08 -3.78 -28.28
N PRO A 628 -29.34 -3.30 -28.32
CA PRO A 628 -30.39 -3.88 -29.15
C PRO A 628 -30.02 -3.99 -30.63
N VAL A 629 -29.14 -3.12 -31.15
CA VAL A 629 -28.71 -3.12 -32.57
C VAL A 629 -28.01 -4.41 -33.01
N VAL A 630 -27.46 -5.21 -32.08
CA VAL A 630 -26.80 -6.49 -32.39
C VAL A 630 -27.66 -7.73 -32.11
N ALA A 631 -28.98 -7.57 -31.98
CA ALA A 631 -29.90 -8.68 -31.76
C ALA A 631 -29.82 -9.73 -32.88
N GLY A 632 -29.65 -11.00 -32.50
CA GLY A 632 -29.56 -12.13 -33.43
C GLY A 632 -28.27 -12.20 -34.27
N MET A 633 -27.35 -11.25 -34.12
CA MET A 633 -26.06 -11.29 -34.83
C MET A 633 -25.10 -12.30 -34.17
N ALA A 634 -24.34 -13.01 -34.99
CA ALA A 634 -23.28 -13.90 -34.50
C ALA A 634 -22.20 -13.09 -33.76
N CYS A 635 -21.74 -13.60 -32.61
CA CYS A 635 -20.75 -12.91 -31.80
C CYS A 635 -19.45 -12.67 -32.57
N ASN A 636 -18.94 -11.44 -32.53
CA ASN A 636 -17.71 -11.03 -33.22
C ASN A 636 -17.76 -11.22 -34.75
N SER A 637 -18.94 -11.27 -35.37
CA SER A 637 -19.06 -11.31 -36.83
C SER A 637 -18.74 -9.94 -37.47
N PRO A 638 -18.43 -9.87 -38.78
CA PRO A 638 -18.25 -8.61 -39.49
C PRO A 638 -19.48 -7.69 -39.42
N GLU A 639 -20.69 -8.26 -39.38
CA GLU A 639 -21.96 -7.55 -39.25
C GLU A 639 -22.09 -6.92 -37.86
N MET A 640 -21.79 -7.67 -36.80
CA MET A 640 -21.79 -7.18 -35.42
C MET A 640 -20.74 -6.08 -35.22
N ALA A 641 -19.52 -6.27 -35.73
CA ALA A 641 -18.46 -5.27 -35.69
C ALA A 641 -18.90 -3.96 -36.38
N LYS A 642 -19.42 -4.06 -37.61
CA LYS A 642 -19.97 -2.93 -38.37
C LYS A 642 -21.13 -2.23 -37.64
N ALA A 643 -22.04 -2.97 -37.02
CA ALA A 643 -23.18 -2.42 -36.28
C ALA A 643 -22.79 -1.69 -34.98
N LEU A 644 -21.63 -2.02 -34.40
CA LEU A 644 -21.07 -1.36 -33.22
C LEU A 644 -20.07 -0.24 -33.55
N GLY A 645 -19.67 -0.08 -34.81
CA GLY A 645 -18.60 0.84 -35.22
C GLY A 645 -17.19 0.37 -34.82
N LEU A 646 -17.00 -0.94 -34.66
CA LEU A 646 -15.76 -1.59 -34.20
C LEU A 646 -15.13 -2.44 -35.32
N LYS A 647 -13.89 -2.89 -35.11
CA LYS A 647 -13.23 -3.91 -35.93
C LYS A 647 -13.64 -5.31 -35.50
N VAL A 648 -13.47 -6.30 -36.39
CA VAL A 648 -13.56 -7.72 -36.00
C VAL A 648 -12.40 -8.02 -35.04
N GLY A 649 -12.71 -8.66 -33.90
CA GLY A 649 -11.78 -8.94 -32.81
C GLY A 649 -11.62 -7.78 -31.80
N GLU A 650 -12.34 -6.67 -31.96
CA GLU A 650 -12.25 -5.53 -31.06
C GLU A 650 -13.29 -5.62 -29.92
N MET A 651 -12.85 -5.34 -28.69
CA MET A 651 -13.75 -5.29 -27.53
C MET A 651 -14.45 -3.94 -27.42
N THR A 652 -15.70 -3.96 -26.98
CA THR A 652 -16.42 -2.76 -26.52
C THR A 652 -15.73 -2.12 -25.31
N GLY A 653 -16.02 -0.84 -25.04
CA GLY A 653 -15.56 -0.16 -23.83
C GLY A 653 -14.18 0.50 -23.95
N TYR A 654 -13.84 1.05 -25.13
CA TYR A 654 -12.59 1.80 -25.38
C TYR A 654 -11.32 0.91 -25.33
N SER A 655 -11.32 -0.18 -26.11
CA SER A 655 -10.25 -1.19 -26.24
C SER A 655 -8.83 -0.66 -26.44
N SER A 656 -8.68 0.48 -27.13
CA SER A 656 -7.40 1.14 -27.46
C SER A 656 -6.89 2.09 -26.37
N ILE A 657 -7.68 2.33 -25.32
CA ILE A 657 -7.35 3.32 -24.28
C ILE A 657 -6.79 2.59 -23.05
N ALA A 658 -5.64 3.06 -22.55
CA ALA A 658 -4.97 2.47 -21.40
C ALA A 658 -5.85 2.41 -20.13
N THR A 659 -6.77 3.36 -19.96
CA THR A 659 -7.77 3.43 -18.87
C THR A 659 -9.18 2.97 -19.29
N GLY A 660 -9.32 2.33 -20.46
CA GLY A 660 -10.57 1.76 -20.97
C GLY A 660 -11.01 0.50 -20.23
N TYR A 661 -12.27 0.07 -20.40
CA TYR A 661 -12.84 -1.03 -19.62
C TYR A 661 -12.19 -2.40 -19.88
N PRO A 662 -11.77 -2.77 -21.12
CA PRO A 662 -10.92 -3.95 -21.34
C PRO A 662 -9.58 -3.87 -20.60
N SER A 663 -9.00 -2.68 -20.45
CA SER A 663 -7.76 -2.45 -19.71
C SER A 663 -8.00 -2.62 -18.20
N ASN A 664 -9.09 -2.07 -17.67
CA ASN A 664 -9.52 -2.29 -16.28
C ASN A 664 -9.76 -3.79 -15.95
N MET A 665 -10.21 -4.57 -16.93
CA MET A 665 -10.40 -6.02 -16.85
C MET A 665 -9.07 -6.80 -16.92
N GLN A 666 -7.97 -6.20 -17.39
CA GLN A 666 -6.71 -6.90 -17.62
C GLN A 666 -6.09 -7.49 -16.33
N PRO A 667 -5.93 -6.74 -15.21
CA PRO A 667 -5.39 -7.33 -13.98
C PRO A 667 -6.31 -8.39 -13.37
N ALA A 668 -7.63 -8.24 -13.52
CA ALA A 668 -8.60 -9.24 -13.06
C ALA A 668 -8.43 -10.58 -13.79
N LEU A 669 -8.25 -10.54 -15.13
CA LEU A 669 -7.92 -11.72 -15.93
C LEU A 669 -6.52 -12.27 -15.63
N ALA A 670 -5.54 -11.41 -15.33
CA ALA A 670 -4.19 -11.82 -14.97
C ALA A 670 -4.17 -12.66 -13.69
N TYR A 671 -4.75 -12.14 -12.60
CA TYR A 671 -4.88 -12.90 -11.34
C TYR A 671 -5.84 -14.09 -11.48
N ALA A 672 -6.88 -14.01 -12.32
CA ALA A 672 -7.76 -15.15 -12.59
C ALA A 672 -7.02 -16.32 -13.26
N ALA A 673 -6.04 -16.06 -14.14
CA ALA A 673 -5.21 -17.11 -14.72
C ALA A 673 -4.30 -17.80 -13.69
N ASP A 674 -3.76 -17.05 -12.73
CA ASP A 674 -2.94 -17.58 -11.63
C ASP A 674 -3.77 -18.19 -10.47
N SER A 675 -5.09 -17.97 -10.44
CA SER A 675 -5.99 -18.33 -9.33
C SER A 675 -6.25 -19.84 -9.14
N GLY A 676 -5.81 -20.67 -10.08
CA GLY A 676 -6.21 -22.08 -10.19
C GLY A 676 -7.61 -22.33 -10.75
N PHE A 677 -8.39 -21.28 -11.07
CA PHE A 677 -9.73 -21.43 -11.64
C PHE A 677 -9.68 -22.00 -13.07
N THR A 678 -10.48 -23.03 -13.33
CA THR A 678 -10.55 -23.71 -14.63
C THR A 678 -10.91 -22.75 -15.75
N GLY A 679 -10.09 -22.71 -16.80
CA GLY A 679 -10.27 -21.80 -17.93
C GLY A 679 -9.60 -20.42 -17.78
N GLY A 680 -9.01 -20.09 -16.63
CA GLY A 680 -8.31 -18.82 -16.41
C GLY A 680 -7.25 -18.50 -17.49
N ALA A 681 -6.36 -19.45 -17.77
CA ALA A 681 -5.36 -19.33 -18.83
C ALA A 681 -5.97 -19.19 -20.25
N ALA A 682 -7.08 -19.87 -20.53
CA ALA A 682 -7.75 -19.78 -21.83
C ALA A 682 -8.50 -18.44 -22.02
N ALA A 683 -9.06 -17.89 -20.94
CA ALA A 683 -9.65 -16.55 -20.93
C ALA A 683 -8.58 -15.48 -21.17
N TRP A 684 -7.41 -15.61 -20.52
CA TRP A 684 -6.25 -14.77 -20.78
C TRP A 684 -5.79 -14.83 -22.24
N GLN A 685 -5.63 -16.04 -22.81
CA GLN A 685 -5.25 -16.23 -24.21
C GLN A 685 -6.26 -15.56 -25.16
N LYS A 686 -7.56 -15.81 -24.98
CA LYS A 686 -8.61 -15.21 -25.80
C LYS A 686 -8.67 -13.69 -25.66
N PHE A 687 -8.44 -13.16 -24.46
CA PHE A 687 -8.36 -11.72 -24.20
C PHE A 687 -7.17 -11.06 -24.90
N MET A 688 -6.00 -11.71 -24.89
CA MET A 688 -4.80 -11.21 -25.57
C MET A 688 -4.82 -11.39 -27.10
N GLN A 689 -5.75 -12.18 -27.64
CA GLN A 689 -6.01 -12.33 -29.08
C GLN A 689 -6.92 -11.22 -29.67
N ARG A 690 -7.35 -10.23 -28.87
CA ARG A 690 -8.15 -9.11 -29.36
C ARG A 690 -7.36 -8.24 -30.36
N SER A 691 -8.00 -7.82 -31.45
CA SER A 691 -7.36 -7.11 -32.58
C SER A 691 -7.06 -5.63 -32.30
N VAL A 692 -7.51 -5.10 -31.16
CA VAL A 692 -7.20 -3.75 -30.68
C VAL A 692 -6.75 -3.83 -29.23
N LEU A 693 -5.49 -3.46 -29.01
CA LEU A 693 -4.83 -3.39 -27.72
C LEU A 693 -4.55 -1.92 -27.34
N PRO A 694 -4.50 -1.57 -26.05
CA PRO A 694 -4.06 -0.25 -25.60
C PRO A 694 -2.54 -0.09 -25.70
N ASP A 695 -2.09 1.14 -25.87
CA ASP A 695 -0.68 1.50 -25.69
C ASP A 695 -0.40 1.84 -24.22
N TYR A 696 0.42 1.01 -23.57
CA TYR A 696 0.86 1.15 -22.19
C TYR A 696 2.24 1.83 -22.04
N THR A 697 2.86 2.33 -23.12
CA THR A 697 4.18 2.99 -23.07
C THR A 697 4.16 4.39 -22.41
N ALA A 698 2.98 4.92 -22.10
CA ALA A 698 2.80 6.16 -21.32
C ALA A 698 2.00 5.95 -20.02
N TRP A 699 1.02 5.04 -20.03
CA TRP A 699 0.04 4.82 -18.97
C TRP A 699 -0.04 3.32 -18.61
N PRO A 700 0.93 2.78 -17.86
CA PRO A 700 1.05 1.34 -17.62
C PRO A 700 0.25 0.80 -16.42
N GLU A 701 -0.57 1.61 -15.73
CA GLU A 701 -1.27 1.27 -14.48
C GLU A 701 -2.02 -0.08 -14.48
N PHE A 702 -2.60 -0.47 -15.63
CA PHE A 702 -3.34 -1.73 -15.82
C PHE A 702 -2.56 -2.81 -16.59
N ALA A 703 -1.29 -2.58 -16.91
CA ALA A 703 -0.45 -3.46 -17.73
C ALA A 703 0.07 -4.71 -17.00
N ILE A 704 -0.75 -5.31 -16.14
CA ILE A 704 -0.45 -6.52 -15.36
C ILE A 704 -0.72 -7.77 -16.22
N VAL A 705 0.08 -8.83 -16.04
CA VAL A 705 0.00 -10.10 -16.78
C VAL A 705 0.16 -11.30 -15.82
N PRO A 706 -0.35 -12.50 -16.16
CA PRO A 706 -0.18 -13.70 -15.32
C PRO A 706 1.29 -14.02 -15.04
N ARG A 707 1.55 -14.62 -13.87
CA ARG A 707 2.85 -15.16 -13.47
C ARG A 707 3.08 -16.57 -13.99
N THR A 708 2.02 -17.37 -14.12
CA THR A 708 2.09 -18.80 -14.48
C THR A 708 1.87 -19.07 -15.97
N VAL A 709 1.31 -18.12 -16.72
CA VAL A 709 0.98 -18.27 -18.15
C VAL A 709 1.90 -17.39 -18.99
N VAL A 710 2.60 -18.01 -19.96
CA VAL A 710 3.36 -17.26 -20.97
C VAL A 710 2.40 -16.32 -21.71
N THR A 711 2.58 -15.01 -21.52
CA THR A 711 1.80 -14.02 -22.26
C THR A 711 2.26 -14.02 -23.72
N PRO A 712 1.35 -14.18 -24.70
CA PRO A 712 1.69 -14.18 -26.11
C PRO A 712 2.56 -12.98 -26.50
N GLN A 713 3.48 -13.18 -27.44
CA GLN A 713 4.14 -12.06 -28.13
C GLN A 713 3.08 -11.24 -28.88
N ARG A 714 3.35 -9.94 -29.03
CA ARG A 714 2.46 -8.97 -29.68
C ARG A 714 2.71 -8.95 -31.18
#